data_AF-A0A660Z2X3-F1
#
_entry.id   AF-A0A660Z2X3-F1
#
_cell.length_a   1.000
_cell.length_b   1.000
_cell.length_c   1.000
_cell.angle_alpha   90.00
_cell.angle_beta   90.00
_cell.angle_gamma   90.00
#
_symmetry.space_group_name_H-M   'P 1'
#
loop_
_entity.id
_entity.type
_entity.pdbx_description
1 polymer ?
#
loop_
_entity_poly.entity_id
_entity_poly.type
_entity_poly.pdbx_seq_one_letter_code
_entity_poly.pdbx_strand_id
1 'polypeptide(L)'
;YNKFSIWALLIVGLTTITVLAGFTVIKKMLFDLLPTWEVNDPVSKVFVMDEIPPTTGSLAAGDSTVPNEYLVDPAIDTLLLLMETQGVYFHKTGSRPSGIVGPNDVVILKGNFQWSGRSTTSTDRIKGVIWQILQHPDGFTGEILVGDNTQWKTIDEDDNNSEDQDQCIIDVINTFYAKGYPVYLMNWTDITHNVVTEYSDGDYNDGYIYDDVSKISYPKFQTDEGTYVSLKYGIWDSTLQAYDLDRLCLINLPVPKTHGYSGATIAIKNWIGVLTTHDFNTRYGGGHEFHYDYCFSSFALVAKVMMVTFPKLTIVDAEWTNPNGNQPPNSSVQTKMLLGSTDPLAASWYTAKYILAPISSNSIDPDNPNGRYHEVITNWANCFQDSGFAVTKDSTDISVFDRTTLSGSSTFYLSVSILDGWNIVSIPGFHPSNQNVLTWWAGNDPTTSVFKYSSGYKIITTCTPGEGYWMKHLGANEYNTGDEWPAGGIKIVAHNPISATTGWNLIGGYENTISIGEITTTPPGLIDGLIYEYSSGYTVATNLVPGYGYWIKLNGNGQIIYPERPTSAPKMEGEKIIDEKWARVIITDSEWKEYILYTTRELESPDKYLLPPKPPAGLFDIRFNTDRFVEDISIEKTIEITGAYYPIKIRVDGMGINLKDAITGEMLNTEIADGEELVIEDSALTKLTVSSDGLRPLQYELVQNYPNPFNPSTTISYSIPATSFVTLKVYDPLGKEVATLVKKERQAGSYEVEFNAKDLTSGIYLYQLKAGKFVEAMKMILLK
;
A
#
# COMPACT_ATOMS: atom_id res chain seq x y z
N TYR A 1 -14.48 26.21 -59.69
CA TYR A 1 -13.35 25.31 -59.36
C TYR A 1 -12.80 25.53 -57.95
N ASN A 2 -13.63 25.83 -56.93
CA ASN A 2 -13.13 26.01 -55.54
C ASN A 2 -14.18 25.71 -54.45
N LYS A 3 -15.03 24.70 -54.68
CA LYS A 3 -15.95 24.18 -53.65
C LYS A 3 -16.00 22.64 -53.55
N PHE A 4 -15.38 21.92 -54.48
CA PHE A 4 -15.30 20.45 -54.45
C PHE A 4 -14.01 19.91 -53.77
N SER A 5 -12.97 20.74 -53.63
CA SER A 5 -11.67 20.32 -53.08
C SER A 5 -11.66 20.25 -51.55
N ILE A 6 -12.53 20.98 -50.86
CA ILE A 6 -12.59 21.03 -49.39
C ILE A 6 -13.36 19.83 -48.81
N TRP A 7 -14.39 19.34 -49.53
CA TRP A 7 -15.15 18.16 -49.11
C TRP A 7 -14.38 16.84 -49.30
N ALA A 8 -13.53 16.74 -50.32
CA ALA A 8 -12.68 15.56 -50.52
C ALA A 8 -11.58 15.44 -49.45
N LEU A 9 -11.00 16.56 -48.99
CA LEU A 9 -10.01 16.58 -47.90
C LEU A 9 -10.63 16.29 -46.52
N LEU A 10 -11.89 16.70 -46.28
CA LEU A 10 -12.61 16.37 -45.06
C LEU A 10 -13.02 14.89 -44.99
N ILE A 11 -13.40 14.27 -46.10
CA ILE A 11 -13.79 12.84 -46.12
C ILE A 11 -12.58 11.92 -46.02
N VAL A 12 -11.44 12.27 -46.63
CA VAL A 12 -10.17 11.54 -46.44
C VAL A 12 -9.62 11.75 -45.02
N GLY A 13 -9.74 12.96 -44.47
CA GLY A 13 -9.36 13.26 -43.08
C GLY A 13 -10.20 12.51 -42.04
N LEU A 14 -11.53 12.44 -42.21
CA LEU A 14 -12.42 11.72 -41.30
C LEU A 14 -12.28 10.20 -41.41
N THR A 15 -11.98 9.64 -42.59
CA THR A 15 -11.69 8.20 -42.74
C THR A 15 -10.31 7.84 -42.19
N THR A 16 -9.29 8.70 -42.30
CA THR A 16 -8.02 8.48 -41.59
C THR A 16 -8.16 8.62 -40.07
N ILE A 17 -9.00 9.54 -39.57
CA ILE A 17 -9.19 9.72 -38.11
C ILE A 17 -10.06 8.60 -37.51
N THR A 18 -11.05 8.07 -38.23
CA THR A 18 -11.83 6.89 -37.74
C THR A 18 -11.07 5.58 -37.88
N VAL A 19 -10.14 5.45 -38.85
CA VAL A 19 -9.23 4.30 -38.92
C VAL A 19 -8.11 4.42 -37.89
N LEU A 20 -7.53 5.59 -37.63
CA LEU A 20 -6.53 5.77 -36.56
C LEU A 20 -7.15 5.66 -35.16
N ALA A 21 -8.33 6.25 -34.91
CA ALA A 21 -9.05 6.06 -33.65
C ALA A 21 -9.56 4.62 -33.50
N GLY A 22 -10.01 3.98 -34.59
CA GLY A 22 -10.34 2.56 -34.61
C GLY A 22 -9.14 1.67 -34.27
N PHE A 23 -7.97 1.90 -34.85
CA PHE A 23 -6.75 1.14 -34.54
C PHE A 23 -6.19 1.43 -33.14
N THR A 24 -6.34 2.65 -32.62
CA THR A 24 -5.86 3.03 -31.28
C THR A 24 -6.82 2.57 -30.18
N VAL A 25 -8.13 2.57 -30.45
CA VAL A 25 -9.17 2.05 -29.54
C VAL A 25 -9.24 0.52 -29.59
N ILE A 26 -8.97 -0.12 -30.74
CA ILE A 26 -8.88 -1.59 -30.86
C ILE A 26 -7.60 -2.14 -30.21
N LYS A 27 -6.48 -1.38 -30.17
CA LYS A 27 -5.28 -1.82 -29.42
C LYS A 27 -5.39 -1.65 -27.90
N LYS A 28 -6.29 -0.79 -27.41
CA LYS A 28 -6.52 -0.60 -25.97
C LYS A 28 -7.52 -1.60 -25.37
N MET A 29 -8.06 -2.52 -26.19
CA MET A 29 -9.14 -3.44 -25.83
C MET A 29 -8.78 -4.94 -25.95
N LEU A 30 -7.50 -5.29 -26.13
CA LEU A 30 -7.05 -6.70 -26.13
C LEU A 30 -5.69 -6.84 -25.46
N PHE A 31 -5.68 -6.76 -24.13
CA PHE A 31 -4.93 -7.78 -23.39
C PHE A 31 -6.02 -8.66 -22.79
N ASP A 32 -6.29 -9.79 -23.44
CA ASP A 32 -6.88 -10.91 -22.71
C ASP A 32 -6.00 -11.14 -21.48
N LEU A 33 -6.61 -11.51 -20.34
CA LEU A 33 -5.87 -11.93 -19.14
C LEU A 33 -4.71 -12.84 -19.56
N LEU A 34 -3.52 -12.61 -18.99
CA LEU A 34 -2.34 -13.42 -19.29
C LEU A 34 -2.70 -14.91 -19.19
N PRO A 35 -2.47 -15.73 -20.23
CA PRO A 35 -2.90 -17.12 -20.20
C PRO A 35 -2.25 -17.90 -19.06
N THR A 36 -3.06 -18.60 -18.27
CA THR A 36 -2.64 -19.48 -17.19
C THR A 36 -3.11 -20.90 -17.44
N TRP A 37 -2.38 -21.88 -16.91
CA TRP A 37 -2.72 -23.30 -17.00
C TRP A 37 -1.90 -24.10 -16.00
N GLU A 38 -2.40 -25.29 -15.64
CA GLU A 38 -1.69 -26.20 -14.75
C GLU A 38 -1.41 -27.53 -15.45
N VAL A 39 -0.19 -28.01 -15.25
CA VAL A 39 0.29 -29.32 -15.67
C VAL A 39 0.46 -30.19 -14.43
N ASN A 40 0.14 -31.48 -14.55
CA ASN A 40 0.44 -32.46 -13.50
C ASN A 40 1.95 -32.72 -13.46
N ASP A 41 2.56 -32.57 -12.29
CA ASP A 41 4.02 -32.71 -12.08
C ASP A 41 4.86 -31.86 -13.05
N PRO A 42 4.71 -30.52 -13.04
CA PRO A 42 5.40 -29.66 -13.97
C PRO A 42 6.91 -29.67 -13.73
N VAL A 43 7.70 -29.59 -14.80
CA VAL A 43 9.15 -29.33 -14.72
C VAL A 43 9.37 -27.90 -14.20
N SER A 44 8.55 -26.95 -14.67
CA SER A 44 8.74 -25.53 -14.39
C SER A 44 7.46 -24.83 -13.99
N LYS A 45 7.59 -23.84 -13.11
CA LYS A 45 6.49 -22.97 -12.69
C LYS A 45 6.80 -21.54 -13.10
N VAL A 46 5.82 -20.89 -13.70
CA VAL A 46 5.88 -19.48 -14.08
C VAL A 46 4.76 -18.75 -13.34
N PHE A 47 5.11 -17.63 -12.72
CA PHE A 47 4.20 -16.81 -11.93
C PHE A 47 4.06 -15.49 -12.65
N VAL A 48 2.83 -15.13 -13.01
CA VAL A 48 2.58 -13.98 -13.88
C VAL A 48 1.62 -13.02 -13.23
N MET A 49 1.81 -11.76 -13.54
CA MET A 49 1.04 -10.69 -12.98
C MET A 49 0.84 -9.62 -14.04
N ASP A 50 -0.42 -9.31 -14.35
CA ASP A 50 -0.83 -8.13 -15.09
C ASP A 50 -1.30 -7.04 -14.10
N GLU A 51 -1.40 -5.81 -14.60
CA GLU A 51 -1.77 -4.62 -13.81
C GLU A 51 -1.04 -4.58 -12.46
N ILE A 52 0.30 -4.58 -12.52
CA ILE A 52 1.12 -4.51 -11.31
C ILE A 52 0.74 -3.29 -10.47
N PRO A 53 0.66 -3.44 -9.13
CA PRO A 53 0.41 -2.30 -8.26
C PRO A 53 1.59 -1.32 -8.36
N PRO A 54 1.32 -0.02 -8.15
CA PRO A 54 2.36 0.96 -8.10
C PRO A 54 3.22 0.80 -6.84
N THR A 55 4.40 1.39 -6.90
CA THR A 55 5.36 1.42 -5.79
C THR A 55 4.89 2.34 -4.65
N THR A 56 5.38 2.14 -3.42
CA THR A 56 4.92 2.91 -2.24
C THR A 56 5.51 4.32 -2.16
N GLY A 57 6.59 4.60 -2.90
CA GLY A 57 7.22 5.91 -3.00
C GLY A 57 8.60 5.87 -3.67
N SER A 58 9.20 7.04 -3.87
CA SER A 58 10.50 7.18 -4.53
C SER A 58 11.66 7.27 -3.53
N LEU A 59 12.80 6.69 -3.90
CA LEU A 59 14.09 6.75 -3.23
C LEU A 59 15.06 7.75 -3.89
N ALA A 60 14.61 8.59 -4.83
CA ALA A 60 15.45 9.55 -5.57
C ALA A 60 16.24 10.53 -4.67
N ALA A 61 15.85 10.71 -3.41
CA ALA A 61 16.64 11.50 -2.45
C ALA A 61 17.99 10.84 -2.10
N GLY A 62 18.10 9.51 -2.23
CA GLY A 62 19.36 8.79 -2.09
C GLY A 62 19.96 8.81 -0.67
N ASP A 63 19.15 9.01 0.37
CA ASP A 63 19.65 9.21 1.74
C ASP A 63 18.75 8.58 2.82
N SER A 64 19.17 8.72 4.08
CA SER A 64 18.47 8.11 5.22
C SER A 64 17.17 8.80 5.61
N THR A 65 16.86 9.97 5.03
CA THR A 65 15.63 10.75 5.30
C THR A 65 14.41 10.17 4.62
N VAL A 66 14.61 9.33 3.61
CA VAL A 66 13.52 8.63 2.90
C VAL A 66 12.71 7.77 3.88
N PRO A 67 11.37 7.83 3.89
CA PRO A 67 10.55 7.00 4.79
C PRO A 67 10.77 5.50 4.58
N ASN A 68 10.73 4.70 5.65
CA ASN A 68 10.98 3.25 5.54
C ASN A 68 9.89 2.53 4.72
N GLU A 69 8.67 3.06 4.71
CA GLU A 69 7.58 2.54 3.91
C GLU A 69 7.83 2.64 2.39
N TYR A 70 8.75 3.52 1.93
CA TYR A 70 9.13 3.63 0.50
C TYR A 70 10.09 2.54 0.06
N LEU A 71 10.66 1.77 1.00
CA LEU A 71 11.54 0.63 0.70
C LEU A 71 10.75 -0.58 0.18
N VAL A 72 9.44 -0.61 0.43
CA VAL A 72 8.53 -1.69 0.04
C VAL A 72 8.17 -1.57 -1.45
N ASP A 73 7.96 -2.71 -2.12
CA ASP A 73 7.37 -2.73 -3.45
C ASP A 73 6.23 -3.76 -3.51
N PRO A 74 4.96 -3.30 -3.58
CA PRO A 74 3.81 -4.19 -3.52
C PRO A 74 3.79 -5.21 -4.67
N ALA A 75 4.37 -4.88 -5.83
CA ALA A 75 4.42 -5.79 -6.97
C ALA A 75 5.36 -6.98 -6.68
N ILE A 76 6.53 -6.75 -6.10
CA ILE A 76 7.42 -7.82 -5.64
C ILE A 76 6.75 -8.64 -4.53
N ASP A 77 6.13 -7.99 -3.54
CA ASP A 77 5.47 -8.68 -2.42
C ASP A 77 4.38 -9.65 -2.92
N THR A 78 3.53 -9.19 -3.83
CA THR A 78 2.47 -10.03 -4.44
C THR A 78 3.07 -11.17 -5.26
N LEU A 79 4.13 -10.92 -6.04
CA LEU A 79 4.78 -11.96 -6.85
C LEU A 79 5.37 -13.06 -5.96
N LEU A 80 6.08 -12.69 -4.90
CA LEU A 80 6.69 -13.65 -3.99
C LEU A 80 5.62 -14.43 -3.22
N LEU A 81 4.55 -13.77 -2.77
CA LEU A 81 3.41 -14.44 -2.14
C LEU A 81 2.78 -15.47 -3.11
N LEU A 82 2.59 -15.10 -4.37
CA LEU A 82 2.10 -15.97 -5.43
C LEU A 82 2.98 -17.21 -5.60
N MET A 83 4.30 -17.02 -5.64
CA MET A 83 5.27 -18.13 -5.67
C MET A 83 5.11 -19.06 -4.46
N GLU A 84 4.96 -18.52 -3.25
CA GLU A 84 4.83 -19.31 -2.03
C GLU A 84 3.59 -20.21 -2.04
N THR A 85 2.46 -19.74 -2.59
CA THR A 85 1.22 -20.55 -2.68
C THR A 85 1.40 -21.82 -3.49
N GLN A 86 2.36 -21.83 -4.41
CA GLN A 86 2.69 -22.98 -5.25
C GLN A 86 3.98 -23.68 -4.79
N GLY A 87 4.38 -23.46 -3.53
CA GLY A 87 5.52 -24.14 -2.91
C GLY A 87 6.89 -23.67 -3.40
N VAL A 88 6.97 -22.50 -4.02
CA VAL A 88 8.24 -21.86 -4.40
C VAL A 88 8.53 -20.75 -3.39
N TYR A 89 9.41 -21.01 -2.43
CA TYR A 89 9.63 -20.09 -1.31
C TYR A 89 10.81 -19.16 -1.57
N PHE A 90 10.63 -17.87 -1.27
CA PHE A 90 11.70 -16.89 -1.42
C PHE A 90 12.78 -17.07 -0.36
N HIS A 91 12.40 -17.21 0.92
CA HIS A 91 13.34 -17.40 2.02
C HIS A 91 13.65 -18.87 2.30
N LYS A 92 14.93 -19.19 2.45
CA LYS A 92 15.45 -20.50 2.84
C LYS A 92 15.59 -20.55 4.35
N THR A 93 14.63 -21.19 5.01
CA THR A 93 14.62 -21.34 6.47
C THR A 93 14.74 -22.80 6.87
N GLY A 94 14.89 -23.08 8.17
CA GLY A 94 14.88 -24.46 8.68
C GLY A 94 13.58 -25.23 8.35
N SER A 95 12.43 -24.54 8.24
CA SER A 95 11.15 -25.14 7.84
C SER A 95 10.92 -25.15 6.32
N ARG A 96 11.66 -24.33 5.56
CA ARG A 96 11.60 -24.22 4.10
C ARG A 96 13.01 -24.38 3.50
N PRO A 97 13.63 -25.57 3.59
CA PRO A 97 15.02 -25.78 3.17
C PRO A 97 15.24 -25.64 1.66
N SER A 98 14.16 -25.69 0.86
CA SER A 98 14.18 -25.45 -0.59
C SER A 98 14.02 -23.98 -0.99
N GLY A 99 14.01 -23.05 -0.02
CA GLY A 99 13.92 -21.63 -0.31
C GLY A 99 15.13 -21.09 -1.07
N ILE A 100 14.96 -19.91 -1.67
CA ILE A 100 15.92 -19.33 -2.63
C ILE A 100 17.07 -18.61 -1.91
N VAL A 101 16.76 -17.69 -1.00
CA VAL A 101 17.71 -16.83 -0.30
C VAL A 101 17.93 -17.31 1.13
N GLY A 102 19.16 -17.66 1.49
CA GLY A 102 19.56 -17.96 2.87
C GLY A 102 19.84 -16.73 3.73
N PRO A 103 19.80 -16.86 5.07
CA PRO A 103 19.98 -15.74 6.01
C PRO A 103 21.39 -15.13 6.02
N ASN A 104 22.40 -15.84 5.50
CA ASN A 104 23.80 -15.42 5.48
C ASN A 104 24.43 -15.49 4.07
N ASP A 105 23.57 -15.51 3.05
CA ASP A 105 23.97 -15.54 1.64
C ASP A 105 24.57 -14.19 1.23
N VAL A 106 25.53 -14.23 0.31
CA VAL A 106 25.86 -13.08 -0.53
C VAL A 106 24.91 -13.12 -1.72
N VAL A 107 24.00 -12.15 -1.80
CA VAL A 107 22.96 -12.08 -2.81
C VAL A 107 23.36 -11.09 -3.90
N ILE A 108 23.43 -11.54 -5.15
CA ILE A 108 23.68 -10.69 -6.32
C ILE A 108 22.36 -10.47 -7.06
N LEU A 109 21.97 -9.21 -7.23
CA LEU A 109 20.86 -8.78 -8.07
C LEU A 109 21.41 -8.31 -9.42
N LYS A 110 21.24 -9.13 -10.46
CA LYS A 110 21.69 -8.80 -11.82
C LYS A 110 20.57 -8.08 -12.59
N GLY A 111 20.64 -6.75 -12.64
CA GLY A 111 19.77 -5.92 -13.46
C GLY A 111 20.14 -5.92 -14.96
N ASN A 112 19.49 -5.02 -15.71
CA ASN A 112 19.82 -4.63 -17.07
C ASN A 112 20.03 -3.12 -17.10
N PHE A 113 21.28 -2.67 -17.01
CA PHE A 113 21.64 -1.25 -16.98
C PHE A 113 22.47 -0.79 -18.18
N GLN A 114 22.45 -1.57 -19.28
CA GLN A 114 23.20 -1.23 -20.50
C GLN A 114 22.53 -0.10 -21.31
N TRP A 115 21.20 -0.01 -21.25
CA TRP A 115 20.45 0.88 -22.13
C TRP A 115 19.92 2.07 -21.33
N SER A 116 19.24 3.01 -21.98
CA SER A 116 18.58 4.13 -21.33
C SER A 116 17.08 4.12 -21.64
N GLY A 117 16.33 4.97 -20.94
CA GLY A 117 14.88 5.02 -21.04
C GLY A 117 14.19 3.82 -20.42
N ARG A 118 12.93 3.63 -20.84
CA ARG A 118 12.06 2.48 -20.51
C ARG A 118 12.55 1.14 -21.10
N SER A 119 13.83 0.82 -20.92
CA SER A 119 14.55 -0.37 -21.41
C SER A 119 15.60 -0.88 -20.41
N THR A 120 15.65 -0.29 -19.21
CA THR A 120 16.47 -0.70 -18.05
C THR A 120 15.59 -1.25 -16.95
N THR A 121 16.15 -2.11 -16.09
CA THR A 121 15.38 -2.71 -14.99
C THR A 121 14.85 -1.63 -14.07
N SER A 122 13.58 -1.72 -13.69
CA SER A 122 12.95 -0.82 -12.73
C SER A 122 13.69 -0.89 -11.40
N THR A 123 14.14 0.27 -10.94
CA THR A 123 14.81 0.40 -9.64
C THR A 123 13.81 0.18 -8.49
N ASP A 124 12.50 0.29 -8.75
CA ASP A 124 11.42 -0.08 -7.81
C ASP A 124 11.31 -1.59 -7.60
N ARG A 125 11.49 -2.37 -8.67
CA ARG A 125 11.54 -3.84 -8.53
C ARG A 125 12.79 -4.27 -7.77
N ILE A 126 13.91 -3.59 -8.00
CA ILE A 126 15.17 -3.87 -7.29
C ILE A 126 15.05 -3.53 -5.81
N LYS A 127 14.55 -2.34 -5.43
CA LYS A 127 14.37 -1.98 -4.01
C LYS A 127 13.43 -2.95 -3.29
N GLY A 128 12.35 -3.39 -3.96
CA GLY A 128 11.43 -4.39 -3.44
C GLY A 128 12.10 -5.72 -3.10
N VAL A 129 12.91 -6.24 -4.03
CA VAL A 129 13.69 -7.47 -3.80
C VAL A 129 14.70 -7.30 -2.67
N ILE A 130 15.42 -6.17 -2.63
CA ILE A 130 16.35 -5.84 -1.52
C ILE A 130 15.60 -5.88 -0.19
N TRP A 131 14.46 -5.19 -0.10
CA TRP A 131 13.67 -5.14 1.12
C TRP A 131 13.22 -6.53 1.56
N GLN A 132 12.71 -7.34 0.65
CA GLN A 132 12.29 -8.71 0.94
C GLN A 132 13.45 -9.61 1.41
N ILE A 133 14.67 -9.42 0.89
CA ILE A 133 15.86 -10.13 1.40
C ILE A 133 16.14 -9.71 2.85
N LEU A 134 16.10 -8.41 3.14
CA LEU A 134 16.35 -7.88 4.48
C LEU A 134 15.29 -8.34 5.50
N GLN A 135 14.07 -8.66 5.05
CA GLN A 135 12.99 -9.24 5.86
C GLN A 135 13.12 -10.76 6.09
N HIS A 136 14.29 -11.37 5.83
CA HIS A 136 14.48 -12.80 6.03
C HIS A 136 14.02 -13.23 7.45
N PRO A 137 13.13 -14.24 7.60
CA PRO A 137 12.51 -14.60 8.89
C PRO A 137 13.52 -14.99 9.99
N ASP A 138 14.64 -15.59 9.59
CA ASP A 138 15.73 -15.97 10.50
C ASP A 138 16.73 -14.81 10.78
N GLY A 139 16.44 -13.61 10.28
CA GLY A 139 17.33 -12.45 10.25
C GLY A 139 18.35 -12.55 9.10
N PHE A 140 18.57 -11.45 8.38
CA PHE A 140 19.58 -11.38 7.33
C PHE A 140 20.90 -10.81 7.89
N THR A 141 21.99 -11.54 7.64
CA THR A 141 23.37 -11.26 8.09
C THR A 141 24.38 -11.31 6.95
N GLY A 142 23.90 -11.56 5.72
CA GLY A 142 24.71 -11.58 4.52
C GLY A 142 24.88 -10.19 3.91
N GLU A 143 25.18 -10.18 2.61
CA GLU A 143 25.41 -8.96 1.82
C GLU A 143 24.51 -8.96 0.58
N ILE A 144 24.09 -7.79 0.13
CA ILE A 144 23.28 -7.63 -1.09
C ILE A 144 24.05 -6.75 -2.07
N LEU A 145 24.34 -7.28 -3.25
CA LEU A 145 25.08 -6.60 -4.30
C LEU A 145 24.16 -6.39 -5.50
N VAL A 146 24.01 -5.15 -5.97
CA VAL A 146 23.40 -4.91 -7.28
C VAL A 146 24.51 -4.73 -8.29
N GLY A 147 24.55 -5.58 -9.32
CA GLY A 147 25.69 -5.60 -10.24
C GLY A 147 25.31 -5.78 -11.70
N ASP A 148 26.06 -5.11 -12.57
CA ASP A 148 26.04 -5.25 -14.03
C ASP A 148 27.38 -4.77 -14.59
N ASN A 149 27.77 -5.25 -15.77
CA ASN A 149 28.93 -4.75 -16.51
C ASN A 149 28.55 -3.71 -17.58
N THR A 150 27.24 -3.42 -17.71
CA THR A 150 26.59 -2.38 -18.53
C THR A 150 26.99 -2.34 -20.01
N GLN A 151 27.81 -3.29 -20.47
CA GLN A 151 28.55 -3.21 -21.73
C GLN A 151 29.12 -1.81 -21.98
N TRP A 152 29.94 -1.33 -21.03
CA TRP A 152 30.69 -0.07 -21.12
C TRP A 152 29.87 1.23 -21.00
N LYS A 153 28.64 1.14 -20.49
CA LYS A 153 27.76 2.29 -20.20
C LYS A 153 27.82 2.68 -18.73
N THR A 154 27.35 3.87 -18.40
CA THR A 154 27.24 4.26 -16.99
C THR A 154 26.01 3.57 -16.39
N ILE A 155 26.10 3.19 -15.12
CA ILE A 155 25.07 2.41 -14.43
C ILE A 155 24.02 3.31 -13.73
N ASP A 156 24.25 4.63 -13.73
CA ASP A 156 23.56 5.68 -12.98
C ASP A 156 22.46 6.41 -13.77
N GLU A 157 21.78 5.72 -14.69
CA GLU A 157 20.76 6.34 -15.54
C GLU A 157 19.43 6.56 -14.77
N ASP A 158 19.01 7.82 -14.68
CA ASP A 158 17.75 8.25 -14.05
C ASP A 158 16.51 7.85 -14.89
N ASP A 159 16.59 7.91 -16.23
CA ASP A 159 15.50 7.49 -17.13
C ASP A 159 15.44 5.96 -17.26
N ASN A 160 14.81 5.30 -16.28
CA ASN A 160 14.63 3.85 -16.23
C ASN A 160 13.16 3.39 -16.17
N ASN A 161 12.91 2.09 -15.98
CA ASN A 161 11.55 1.55 -15.90
C ASN A 161 10.75 1.98 -14.65
N SER A 162 11.37 2.69 -13.69
CA SER A 162 10.70 3.13 -12.46
C SER A 162 9.62 4.18 -12.64
N GLU A 163 8.70 4.22 -11.70
CA GLU A 163 7.60 5.19 -11.70
C GLU A 163 8.11 6.63 -11.62
N ASP A 164 9.07 6.86 -10.72
CA ASP A 164 9.84 8.09 -10.66
C ASP A 164 11.04 8.01 -11.61
N GLN A 165 11.07 8.89 -12.60
CA GLN A 165 12.14 8.96 -13.60
C GLN A 165 13.35 9.76 -13.14
N ASP A 166 13.32 10.32 -11.93
CA ASP A 166 14.47 10.96 -11.29
C ASP A 166 15.20 9.98 -10.34
N GLN A 167 14.67 8.77 -10.11
CA GLN A 167 15.28 7.75 -9.25
C GLN A 167 16.21 6.85 -10.07
N CYS A 168 17.52 6.83 -9.78
CA CYS A 168 18.45 5.86 -10.34
C CYS A 168 18.82 4.75 -9.36
N ILE A 169 19.60 3.77 -9.83
CA ILE A 169 20.03 2.66 -8.97
C ILE A 169 20.99 3.12 -7.86
N ILE A 170 21.79 4.16 -8.10
CA ILE A 170 22.70 4.70 -7.08
C ILE A 170 21.89 5.27 -5.91
N ASP A 171 20.75 5.91 -6.16
CA ASP A 171 19.89 6.45 -5.09
C ASP A 171 19.30 5.33 -4.24
N VAL A 172 18.88 4.23 -4.86
CA VAL A 172 18.41 3.04 -4.14
C VAL A 172 19.52 2.49 -3.23
N ILE A 173 20.72 2.26 -3.78
CA ILE A 173 21.86 1.74 -3.01
C ILE A 173 22.22 2.68 -1.86
N ASN A 174 22.37 3.98 -2.13
CA ASN A 174 22.73 4.97 -1.13
C ASN A 174 21.68 5.08 -0.02
N THR A 175 20.38 4.97 -0.36
CA THR A 175 19.30 4.99 0.64
C THR A 175 19.43 3.81 1.60
N PHE A 176 19.61 2.58 1.10
CA PHE A 176 19.77 1.41 1.95
C PHE A 176 21.07 1.48 2.78
N TYR A 177 22.17 1.88 2.15
CA TYR A 177 23.46 2.04 2.82
C TYR A 177 23.40 3.10 3.92
N ALA A 178 22.81 4.27 3.66
CA ALA A 178 22.67 5.35 4.64
C ALA A 178 21.77 4.97 5.83
N LYS A 179 20.88 3.98 5.64
CA LYS A 179 20.05 3.38 6.70
C LYS A 179 20.75 2.25 7.47
N GLY A 180 21.99 1.92 7.10
CA GLY A 180 22.82 0.93 7.77
C GLY A 180 22.62 -0.51 7.30
N TYR A 181 22.06 -0.71 6.10
CA TYR A 181 21.91 -2.05 5.51
C TYR A 181 23.12 -2.43 4.66
N PRO A 182 23.50 -3.72 4.59
CA PRO A 182 24.67 -4.20 3.83
C PRO A 182 24.33 -4.33 2.33
N VAL A 183 24.05 -3.19 1.70
CA VAL A 183 23.62 -3.10 0.31
C VAL A 183 24.63 -2.27 -0.46
N TYR A 184 25.21 -2.85 -1.51
CA TYR A 184 26.32 -2.25 -2.26
C TYR A 184 26.11 -2.33 -3.77
N LEU A 185 26.68 -1.35 -4.47
CA LEU A 185 26.78 -1.39 -5.92
C LEU A 185 28.04 -2.18 -6.29
N MET A 186 27.90 -3.14 -7.21
CA MET A 186 29.04 -3.83 -7.81
C MET A 186 29.09 -3.57 -9.31
N ASN A 187 29.77 -2.50 -9.71
CA ASN A 187 29.95 -2.11 -11.10
C ASN A 187 31.06 -2.94 -11.77
N TRP A 188 30.68 -4.03 -12.44
CA TRP A 188 31.67 -4.91 -13.08
C TRP A 188 32.42 -4.27 -14.24
N THR A 189 31.94 -3.13 -14.76
CA THR A 189 32.68 -2.34 -15.76
C THR A 189 34.09 -2.00 -15.30
N ASP A 190 34.24 -1.73 -14.00
CA ASP A 190 35.50 -1.27 -13.40
C ASP A 190 36.57 -2.37 -13.40
N ILE A 191 36.15 -3.64 -13.37
CA ILE A 191 37.04 -4.80 -13.33
C ILE A 191 37.08 -5.58 -14.66
N THR A 192 36.26 -5.18 -15.65
CA THR A 192 36.06 -5.87 -16.94
C THR A 192 37.35 -6.05 -17.75
N HIS A 193 38.36 -5.20 -17.52
CA HIS A 193 39.64 -5.17 -18.23
C HIS A 193 40.75 -5.96 -17.53
N ASN A 194 40.54 -6.36 -16.28
CA ASN A 194 41.57 -7.01 -15.47
C ASN A 194 41.45 -8.53 -15.61
N VAL A 195 42.49 -9.18 -16.14
CA VAL A 195 42.53 -10.65 -16.29
C VAL A 195 43.22 -11.24 -15.08
N VAL A 196 42.53 -12.13 -14.37
CA VAL A 196 43.00 -12.69 -13.08
C VAL A 196 42.85 -14.21 -13.07
N THR A 197 43.50 -14.87 -12.11
CA THR A 197 43.30 -16.31 -11.80
C THR A 197 42.44 -16.48 -10.53
N GLU A 198 42.17 -17.71 -10.08
CA GLU A 198 41.32 -17.93 -8.91
C GLU A 198 42.03 -17.60 -7.58
N TYR A 199 41.26 -17.40 -6.51
CA TYR A 199 41.82 -17.20 -5.16
C TYR A 199 42.64 -18.40 -4.69
N SER A 200 42.25 -19.62 -5.09
CA SER A 200 43.00 -20.85 -4.85
C SER A 200 44.38 -20.87 -5.51
N ASP A 201 44.60 -20.04 -6.52
CA ASP A 201 45.90 -19.87 -7.18
C ASP A 201 46.75 -18.76 -6.52
N GLY A 202 46.24 -18.14 -5.45
CA GLY A 202 46.91 -17.06 -4.72
C GLY A 202 46.72 -15.67 -5.33
N ASP A 203 45.82 -15.50 -6.30
CA ASP A 203 45.50 -14.21 -6.90
C ASP A 203 44.29 -13.58 -6.20
N TYR A 204 44.52 -12.47 -5.49
CA TYR A 204 43.50 -11.71 -4.75
C TYR A 204 43.06 -10.43 -5.47
N ASN A 205 43.45 -10.24 -6.73
CA ASN A 205 43.02 -9.06 -7.48
C ASN A 205 41.61 -9.25 -8.04
N ASP A 206 40.85 -8.16 -8.08
CA ASP A 206 39.54 -8.11 -8.73
C ASP A 206 39.67 -8.10 -10.25
N GLY A 207 38.84 -8.87 -10.93
CA GLY A 207 38.90 -8.99 -12.37
C GLY A 207 37.98 -10.06 -12.93
N TYR A 208 38.23 -10.41 -14.19
CA TYR A 208 37.60 -11.52 -14.87
C TYR A 208 38.59 -12.66 -15.07
N ILE A 209 38.14 -13.85 -14.71
CA ILE A 209 38.83 -15.10 -15.04
C ILE A 209 38.45 -15.49 -16.46
N TYR A 210 39.37 -16.14 -17.17
CA TYR A 210 39.09 -16.77 -18.46
C TYR A 210 39.65 -18.19 -18.49
N ASP A 211 38.75 -19.16 -18.61
CA ASP A 211 39.10 -20.57 -18.80
C ASP A 211 39.22 -20.84 -20.30
N ASP A 212 40.44 -21.08 -20.78
CA ASP A 212 40.71 -21.27 -22.19
C ASP A 212 40.17 -22.59 -22.77
N VAL A 213 39.97 -23.61 -21.93
CA VAL A 213 39.43 -24.91 -22.35
C VAL A 213 37.94 -24.82 -22.57
N SER A 214 37.23 -24.25 -21.59
CA SER A 214 35.79 -24.05 -21.71
C SER A 214 35.44 -22.81 -22.52
N LYS A 215 36.36 -21.86 -22.72
CA LYS A 215 36.13 -20.52 -23.29
C LYS A 215 35.21 -19.63 -22.44
N ILE A 216 35.09 -19.88 -21.15
CA ILE A 216 34.19 -19.13 -20.25
C ILE A 216 34.94 -17.99 -19.55
N SER A 217 34.31 -16.82 -19.44
CA SER A 217 34.78 -15.74 -18.57
C SER A 217 33.80 -15.46 -17.43
N TYR A 218 34.27 -15.01 -16.27
CA TYR A 218 33.39 -14.63 -15.16
C TYR A 218 34.11 -13.73 -14.15
N PRO A 219 33.38 -12.85 -13.45
CA PRO A 219 33.97 -11.95 -12.47
C PRO A 219 34.36 -12.68 -11.19
N LYS A 220 35.48 -12.24 -10.62
CA LYS A 220 35.99 -12.57 -9.28
C LYS A 220 36.37 -11.25 -8.61
N PHE A 221 35.88 -11.02 -7.40
CA PHE A 221 36.04 -9.74 -6.72
C PHE A 221 35.91 -9.83 -5.20
N GLN A 222 36.41 -8.83 -4.49
CA GLN A 222 36.13 -8.59 -3.07
C GLN A 222 34.98 -7.57 -2.90
N THR A 223 34.08 -7.82 -1.94
CA THR A 223 33.03 -6.84 -1.57
C THR A 223 33.57 -5.77 -0.63
N ASP A 224 32.80 -4.70 -0.42
CA ASP A 224 33.16 -3.63 0.52
C ASP A 224 33.28 -4.11 1.98
N GLU A 225 32.58 -5.19 2.35
CA GLU A 225 32.72 -5.85 3.66
C GLU A 225 33.92 -6.82 3.74
N GLY A 226 34.66 -6.96 2.63
CA GLY A 226 35.85 -7.79 2.54
C GLY A 226 35.59 -9.25 2.14
N THR A 227 34.38 -9.59 1.70
CA THR A 227 34.03 -10.95 1.27
C THR A 227 34.58 -11.25 -0.13
N TYR A 228 35.33 -12.34 -0.27
CA TYR A 228 35.90 -12.76 -1.54
C TYR A 228 34.91 -13.62 -2.34
N VAL A 229 34.44 -13.11 -3.47
CA VAL A 229 33.43 -13.74 -4.32
C VAL A 229 34.07 -14.22 -5.62
N SER A 230 33.97 -15.52 -5.91
CA SER A 230 34.12 -16.07 -7.26
C SER A 230 32.74 -16.41 -7.77
N LEU A 231 32.32 -15.81 -8.89
CA LEU A 231 30.98 -16.09 -9.42
C LEU A 231 30.83 -17.58 -9.82
N LYS A 232 31.93 -18.30 -10.07
CA LYS A 232 31.92 -19.73 -10.41
C LYS A 232 31.91 -20.64 -9.19
N TYR A 233 32.77 -20.35 -8.22
CA TYR A 233 33.02 -21.28 -7.11
C TYR A 233 32.31 -20.87 -5.82
N GLY A 234 31.83 -19.64 -5.71
CA GLY A 234 31.15 -19.12 -4.52
C GLY A 234 32.05 -18.26 -3.65
N ILE A 235 31.82 -18.33 -2.34
CA ILE A 235 32.51 -17.49 -1.35
C ILE A 235 33.82 -18.16 -0.95
N TRP A 236 34.94 -17.48 -1.12
CA TRP A 236 36.25 -17.99 -0.74
C TRP A 236 36.53 -17.80 0.75
N ASP A 237 36.77 -18.91 1.46
CA ASP A 237 37.27 -18.89 2.83
C ASP A 237 38.79 -19.06 2.82
N SER A 238 39.51 -17.98 3.09
CA SER A 238 40.97 -17.97 3.14
C SER A 238 41.55 -18.82 4.28
N THR A 239 40.79 -19.09 5.33
CA THR A 239 41.23 -19.92 6.47
C THR A 239 41.12 -21.40 6.11
N LEU A 240 40.01 -21.79 5.48
CA LEU A 240 39.75 -23.16 5.06
C LEU A 240 40.37 -23.51 3.70
N GLN A 241 40.82 -22.51 2.94
CA GLN A 241 41.31 -22.66 1.56
C GLN A 241 40.28 -23.39 0.67
N ALA A 242 39.01 -23.02 0.83
CA ALA A 242 37.88 -23.68 0.19
C ALA A 242 36.82 -22.65 -0.21
N TYR A 243 36.01 -23.03 -1.20
CA TYR A 243 34.86 -22.23 -1.61
C TYR A 243 33.55 -22.78 -1.02
N ASP A 244 32.65 -21.88 -0.69
CA ASP A 244 31.26 -22.15 -0.32
C ASP A 244 30.33 -21.60 -1.39
N LEU A 245 29.88 -22.48 -2.30
CA LEU A 245 28.95 -22.13 -3.37
C LEU A 245 27.52 -21.95 -2.87
N ASP A 246 27.14 -22.63 -1.77
CA ASP A 246 25.76 -22.61 -1.28
C ASP A 246 25.37 -21.23 -0.76
N ARG A 247 26.35 -20.47 -0.24
CA ARG A 247 26.21 -19.07 0.21
C ARG A 247 26.11 -18.04 -0.91
N LEU A 248 26.35 -18.40 -2.17
CA LEU A 248 26.16 -17.49 -3.29
C LEU A 248 24.72 -17.60 -3.81
N CYS A 249 23.97 -16.51 -3.75
CA CYS A 249 22.62 -16.42 -4.31
C CYS A 249 22.61 -15.39 -5.43
N LEU A 250 21.99 -15.73 -6.55
CA LEU A 250 21.88 -14.84 -7.69
C LEU A 250 20.42 -14.75 -8.14
N ILE A 251 19.94 -13.51 -8.27
CA ILE A 251 18.61 -13.18 -8.77
C ILE A 251 18.77 -12.34 -10.04
N ASN A 252 18.17 -12.79 -11.13
CA ASN A 252 18.26 -12.17 -12.44
C ASN A 252 17.01 -11.32 -12.73
N LEU A 253 17.20 -10.05 -13.08
CA LEU A 253 16.12 -9.09 -13.32
C LEU A 253 16.16 -8.52 -14.75
N PRO A 254 15.82 -9.32 -15.78
CA PRO A 254 15.83 -8.88 -17.18
C PRO A 254 14.68 -7.93 -17.54
N VAL A 255 14.87 -7.14 -18.60
CA VAL A 255 13.81 -6.37 -19.27
C VAL A 255 13.56 -6.91 -20.68
N PRO A 256 12.32 -7.26 -21.05
CA PRO A 256 11.99 -7.82 -22.37
C PRO A 256 12.16 -6.80 -23.50
N LYS A 257 12.94 -7.20 -24.51
CA LYS A 257 13.13 -6.42 -25.74
C LYS A 257 13.44 -7.30 -26.94
N THR A 258 13.09 -6.85 -28.15
CA THR A 258 13.50 -7.56 -29.38
C THR A 258 14.96 -7.30 -29.71
N HIS A 259 15.62 -8.27 -30.35
CA HIS A 259 17.07 -8.25 -30.57
C HIS A 259 17.44 -8.87 -31.92
N GLY A 260 18.27 -8.17 -32.71
CA GLY A 260 18.59 -8.60 -34.08
C GLY A 260 19.29 -9.96 -34.21
N TYR A 261 20.12 -10.35 -33.24
CA TYR A 261 20.89 -11.61 -33.31
C TYR A 261 20.17 -12.80 -32.66
N SER A 262 19.46 -12.56 -31.56
CA SER A 262 18.86 -13.62 -30.76
C SER A 262 17.36 -13.71 -30.99
N GLY A 263 16.74 -12.71 -31.63
CA GLY A 263 15.29 -12.53 -31.70
C GLY A 263 14.76 -11.70 -30.52
N ALA A 264 15.08 -12.10 -29.28
CA ALA A 264 14.72 -11.34 -28.07
C ALA A 264 15.83 -11.35 -27.01
N THR A 265 15.76 -10.37 -26.10
CA THR A 265 16.54 -10.28 -24.86
C THR A 265 15.57 -10.40 -23.69
N ILE A 266 15.68 -11.48 -22.93
CA ILE A 266 14.87 -11.77 -21.73
C ILE A 266 15.82 -12.38 -20.67
N ALA A 267 15.48 -13.48 -20.00
CA ALA A 267 16.21 -13.95 -18.83
C ALA A 267 17.59 -14.51 -19.16
N ILE A 268 17.65 -15.49 -20.08
CA ILE A 268 18.91 -16.14 -20.46
C ILE A 268 19.88 -15.10 -21.03
N LYS A 269 19.40 -14.24 -21.94
CA LYS A 269 20.25 -13.23 -22.56
C LYS A 269 20.73 -12.14 -21.60
N ASN A 270 19.94 -11.76 -20.60
CA ASN A 270 20.38 -10.79 -19.59
C ASN A 270 21.50 -11.37 -18.72
N TRP A 271 21.34 -12.62 -18.34
CA TRP A 271 22.30 -13.33 -17.50
C TRP A 271 23.63 -13.55 -18.21
N ILE A 272 23.62 -14.02 -19.46
CA ILE A 272 24.87 -14.22 -20.24
C ILE A 272 25.62 -12.90 -20.47
N GLY A 273 24.93 -11.77 -20.32
CA GLY A 273 25.53 -10.44 -20.36
C GLY A 273 26.60 -10.24 -19.29
N VAL A 274 26.63 -11.02 -18.20
CA VAL A 274 27.67 -10.99 -17.16
C VAL A 274 29.06 -11.30 -17.72
N LEU A 275 29.12 -12.13 -18.77
CA LEU A 275 30.36 -12.46 -19.46
C LEU A 275 31.03 -11.20 -19.99
N THR A 276 32.35 -11.10 -19.82
CA THR A 276 33.13 -10.08 -20.52
C THR A 276 33.59 -10.59 -21.87
N THR A 277 33.46 -9.72 -22.86
CA THR A 277 34.00 -9.85 -24.21
C THR A 277 35.20 -8.95 -24.42
N HIS A 278 35.75 -8.28 -23.40
CA HIS A 278 36.70 -7.20 -23.64
C HIS A 278 37.86 -7.59 -24.58
N ASP A 279 38.36 -8.81 -24.46
CA ASP A 279 39.38 -9.38 -25.35
C ASP A 279 38.79 -10.24 -26.49
N PHE A 280 37.63 -9.88 -27.05
CA PHE A 280 36.90 -10.80 -27.95
C PHE A 280 37.65 -11.13 -29.23
N ASN A 281 38.46 -10.21 -29.75
CA ASN A 281 39.27 -10.48 -30.94
C ASN A 281 40.32 -11.58 -30.68
N THR A 282 40.78 -11.74 -29.44
CA THR A 282 41.83 -12.71 -29.07
C THR A 282 41.26 -13.96 -28.38
N ARG A 283 40.26 -13.83 -27.52
CA ARG A 283 39.61 -14.94 -26.79
C ARG A 283 38.52 -15.65 -27.60
N TYR A 284 37.79 -14.90 -28.44
CA TYR A 284 36.57 -15.35 -29.10
C TYR A 284 36.57 -15.18 -30.63
N GLY A 285 37.69 -14.74 -31.21
CA GLY A 285 37.86 -14.60 -32.66
C GLY A 285 37.15 -13.42 -33.31
N GLY A 286 36.40 -12.59 -32.57
CA GLY A 286 35.66 -11.47 -33.14
C GLY A 286 34.26 -11.30 -32.55
N GLY A 287 33.63 -10.16 -32.82
CA GLY A 287 32.29 -9.85 -32.30
C GLY A 287 31.19 -10.65 -33.00
N HIS A 288 31.39 -11.00 -34.27
CA HIS A 288 30.45 -11.83 -35.03
C HIS A 288 30.48 -13.27 -34.53
N GLU A 289 31.69 -13.83 -34.43
CA GLU A 289 31.98 -15.16 -33.92
C GLU A 289 31.45 -15.30 -32.48
N PHE A 290 31.77 -14.35 -31.59
CA PHE A 290 31.22 -14.31 -30.22
C PHE A 290 29.70 -14.47 -30.17
N HIS A 291 28.96 -13.66 -30.93
CA HIS A 291 27.50 -13.69 -30.90
C HIS A 291 26.92 -14.91 -31.60
N TYR A 292 27.34 -15.20 -32.83
CA TYR A 292 26.77 -16.27 -33.63
C TYR A 292 27.24 -17.64 -33.17
N ASP A 293 28.54 -17.84 -33.03
CA ASP A 293 29.12 -19.17 -32.78
C ASP A 293 29.06 -19.56 -31.30
N TYR A 294 29.16 -18.59 -30.37
CA TYR A 294 29.24 -18.90 -28.94
C TYR A 294 27.97 -18.58 -28.15
N CYS A 295 27.32 -17.43 -28.39
CA CYS A 295 26.12 -17.06 -27.64
C CYS A 295 24.83 -17.72 -28.15
N PHE A 296 24.70 -17.93 -29.46
CA PHE A 296 23.40 -18.25 -30.09
C PHE A 296 23.36 -19.54 -30.95
N SER A 297 24.48 -20.23 -31.21
CA SER A 297 24.53 -21.45 -32.04
C SER A 297 24.25 -22.76 -31.26
N SER A 298 24.29 -23.90 -31.97
CA SER A 298 24.24 -25.26 -31.41
C SER A 298 25.47 -25.67 -30.59
N PHE A 299 26.56 -24.88 -30.64
CA PHE A 299 27.68 -24.96 -29.69
C PHE A 299 27.50 -23.97 -28.52
N ALA A 300 26.27 -23.76 -28.03
CA ALA A 300 25.91 -22.73 -27.04
C ALA A 300 26.66 -22.89 -25.71
N LEU A 301 27.92 -22.44 -25.72
CA LEU A 301 28.82 -22.26 -24.60
C LEU A 301 28.13 -21.54 -23.44
N VAL A 302 27.19 -20.66 -23.78
CA VAL A 302 26.29 -19.96 -22.87
C VAL A 302 25.54 -20.86 -21.87
N ALA A 303 25.09 -22.05 -22.24
CA ALA A 303 24.47 -22.95 -21.25
C ALA A 303 25.51 -23.54 -20.26
N LYS A 304 26.77 -23.69 -20.69
CA LYS A 304 27.89 -24.06 -19.79
C LYS A 304 28.30 -22.89 -18.90
N VAL A 305 28.14 -21.65 -19.37
CA VAL A 305 28.28 -20.43 -18.55
C VAL A 305 27.21 -20.37 -17.47
N MET A 306 26.03 -20.93 -17.70
CA MET A 306 25.00 -21.07 -16.66
C MET A 306 25.35 -22.12 -15.59
N MET A 307 26.48 -22.81 -15.75
CA MET A 307 27.15 -23.61 -14.70
C MET A 307 28.22 -22.84 -13.92
N VAL A 308 28.54 -21.58 -14.29
CA VAL A 308 29.34 -20.69 -13.44
C VAL A 308 28.53 -20.41 -12.18
N THR A 309 27.37 -19.81 -12.37
CA THR A 309 26.30 -19.81 -11.37
C THR A 309 24.97 -19.75 -12.10
N PHE A 310 23.98 -20.43 -11.54
CA PHE A 310 22.63 -20.48 -12.07
C PHE A 310 21.76 -19.52 -11.26
N PRO A 311 21.05 -18.56 -11.90
CA PRO A 311 20.13 -17.69 -11.18
C PRO A 311 19.10 -18.53 -10.44
N LYS A 312 19.05 -18.41 -9.11
CA LYS A 312 18.09 -19.14 -8.29
C LYS A 312 16.67 -18.60 -8.50
N LEU A 313 16.55 -17.37 -8.99
CA LEU A 313 15.30 -16.73 -9.36
C LEU A 313 15.49 -15.79 -10.55
N THR A 314 14.53 -15.80 -11.47
CA THR A 314 14.36 -14.78 -12.50
C THR A 314 13.09 -13.99 -12.22
N ILE A 315 13.20 -12.67 -12.18
CA ILE A 315 12.07 -11.74 -12.13
C ILE A 315 12.11 -10.88 -13.39
N VAL A 316 11.26 -11.18 -14.36
CA VAL A 316 11.20 -10.41 -15.61
C VAL A 316 10.39 -9.14 -15.37
N ASP A 317 11.08 -8.00 -15.38
CA ASP A 317 10.45 -6.68 -15.34
C ASP A 317 9.92 -6.33 -16.73
N ALA A 318 8.62 -6.58 -16.90
CA ALA A 318 7.88 -6.25 -18.11
C ALA A 318 6.88 -5.11 -17.84
N GLU A 319 7.20 -4.18 -16.94
CA GLU A 319 6.35 -3.00 -16.75
C GLU A 319 6.34 -2.17 -18.05
N TRP A 320 7.53 -1.98 -18.61
CA TRP A 320 7.75 -1.44 -19.93
C TRP A 320 8.58 -2.40 -20.76
N THR A 321 8.17 -2.61 -22.01
CA THR A 321 8.80 -3.57 -22.93
C THR A 321 9.13 -2.90 -24.26
N ASN A 322 10.24 -3.31 -24.89
CA ASN A 322 10.67 -2.73 -26.17
C ASN A 322 10.43 -3.71 -27.35
N PRO A 323 9.29 -3.64 -28.04
CA PRO A 323 8.97 -4.52 -29.16
C PRO A 323 9.83 -4.36 -30.41
N ASN A 324 10.56 -3.26 -30.60
CA ASN A 324 11.15 -2.93 -31.90
C ASN A 324 12.63 -2.50 -31.84
N GLY A 325 13.43 -3.11 -30.96
CA GLY A 325 14.89 -2.98 -30.95
C GLY A 325 15.51 -2.79 -29.56
N ASN A 326 16.80 -2.45 -29.55
CA ASN A 326 17.61 -2.35 -28.32
C ASN A 326 17.73 -0.93 -27.72
N GLN A 327 17.41 0.16 -28.44
CA GLN A 327 17.58 1.57 -27.98
C GLN A 327 16.28 2.40 -28.17
N PRO A 328 15.76 3.15 -27.16
CA PRO A 328 14.48 3.89 -27.28
C PRO A 328 14.66 5.46 -27.19
N PRO A 329 13.61 6.28 -27.40
CA PRO A 329 12.43 6.36 -26.51
C PRO A 329 11.08 5.95 -27.14
N ASN A 330 10.96 5.95 -28.48
CA ASN A 330 9.63 6.00 -29.12
C ASN A 330 8.97 4.64 -29.42
N SER A 331 9.56 3.52 -29.00
CA SER A 331 9.03 2.18 -29.27
C SER A 331 8.63 1.39 -28.03
N SER A 332 8.93 1.85 -26.81
CA SER A 332 8.53 1.15 -25.59
C SER A 332 7.02 1.16 -25.41
N VAL A 333 6.48 0.04 -24.95
CA VAL A 333 5.06 -0.15 -24.65
C VAL A 333 4.93 -0.45 -23.18
N GLN A 334 4.08 0.30 -22.48
CA GLN A 334 3.73 -0.02 -21.10
C GLN A 334 2.80 -1.22 -21.10
N THR A 335 3.27 -2.32 -20.53
CA THR A 335 2.52 -3.58 -20.39
C THR A 335 2.06 -3.79 -18.95
N LYS A 336 2.70 -3.15 -17.96
CA LYS A 336 2.42 -3.31 -16.52
C LYS A 336 2.40 -4.77 -16.08
N MET A 337 3.36 -5.54 -16.58
CA MET A 337 3.46 -6.97 -16.31
C MET A 337 4.71 -7.28 -15.50
N LEU A 338 4.62 -8.29 -14.66
CA LEU A 338 5.75 -8.83 -13.92
C LEU A 338 5.65 -10.34 -13.91
N LEU A 339 6.79 -11.01 -14.00
CA LEU A 339 6.85 -12.46 -14.04
C LEU A 339 7.98 -12.98 -13.16
N GLY A 340 7.73 -14.07 -12.44
CA GLY A 340 8.71 -14.80 -11.63
C GLY A 340 8.84 -16.26 -12.08
N SER A 341 10.06 -16.79 -12.07
CA SER A 341 10.30 -18.23 -12.21
C SER A 341 11.70 -18.61 -11.73
N THR A 342 11.84 -19.79 -11.15
CA THR A 342 13.15 -20.41 -10.91
C THR A 342 13.73 -21.05 -12.17
N ASP A 343 12.95 -21.16 -13.25
CA ASP A 343 13.39 -21.60 -14.57
C ASP A 343 13.50 -20.40 -15.54
N PRO A 344 14.73 -19.93 -15.84
CA PRO A 344 14.94 -18.82 -16.78
C PRO A 344 14.52 -19.15 -18.22
N LEU A 345 14.46 -20.43 -18.61
CA LEU A 345 14.03 -20.87 -19.93
C LEU A 345 12.51 -20.76 -20.05
N ALA A 346 11.75 -21.27 -19.08
CA ALA A 346 10.29 -21.13 -19.04
C ALA A 346 9.88 -19.64 -18.96
N ALA A 347 10.56 -18.85 -18.13
CA ALA A 347 10.36 -17.39 -18.06
C ALA A 347 10.61 -16.71 -19.42
N SER A 348 11.69 -17.08 -20.11
CA SER A 348 12.04 -16.52 -21.42
C SER A 348 11.08 -16.94 -22.53
N TRP A 349 10.59 -18.18 -22.51
CA TRP A 349 9.60 -18.66 -23.47
C TRP A 349 8.26 -17.95 -23.26
N TYR A 350 7.73 -17.95 -22.03
CA TYR A 350 6.43 -17.36 -21.72
C TYR A 350 6.40 -15.86 -22.05
N THR A 351 7.41 -15.12 -21.58
CA THR A 351 7.52 -13.68 -21.84
C THR A 351 7.58 -13.39 -23.33
N ALA A 352 8.37 -14.14 -24.11
CA ALA A 352 8.44 -13.93 -25.54
C ALA A 352 7.10 -14.17 -26.22
N LYS A 353 6.40 -15.24 -25.87
CA LYS A 353 5.15 -15.65 -26.50
C LYS A 353 3.96 -14.75 -26.17
N TYR A 354 3.76 -14.46 -24.88
CA TYR A 354 2.53 -13.83 -24.39
C TYR A 354 2.68 -12.35 -24.04
N ILE A 355 3.91 -11.85 -23.86
CA ILE A 355 4.14 -10.44 -23.54
C ILE A 355 4.75 -9.71 -24.73
N LEU A 356 5.87 -10.19 -25.26
CA LEU A 356 6.65 -9.44 -26.25
C LEU A 356 6.16 -9.65 -27.69
N ALA A 357 5.84 -10.87 -28.11
CA ALA A 357 5.38 -11.17 -29.48
C ALA A 357 4.08 -10.45 -29.86
N PRO A 358 3.05 -10.36 -28.98
CA PRO A 358 1.78 -9.70 -29.32
C PRO A 358 1.93 -8.21 -29.64
N ILE A 359 2.96 -7.56 -29.09
CA ILE A 359 3.24 -6.13 -29.28
C ILE A 359 4.37 -5.87 -30.28
N SER A 360 5.07 -6.91 -30.73
CA SER A 360 6.21 -6.84 -31.63
C SER A 360 5.81 -6.93 -33.10
N SER A 361 6.47 -6.15 -33.95
CA SER A 361 6.38 -6.31 -35.41
C SER A 361 7.37 -7.36 -35.96
N ASN A 362 8.33 -7.79 -35.14
CA ASN A 362 9.31 -8.83 -35.46
C ASN A 362 8.74 -10.23 -35.17
N SER A 363 9.12 -11.22 -35.98
CA SER A 363 8.80 -12.63 -35.76
C SER A 363 9.63 -13.22 -34.62
N ILE A 364 9.20 -12.96 -33.39
CA ILE A 364 9.87 -13.38 -32.15
C ILE A 364 9.09 -14.41 -31.34
N ASP A 365 7.98 -14.91 -31.90
CA ASP A 365 7.25 -16.04 -31.33
C ASP A 365 8.22 -17.22 -31.14
N PRO A 366 8.42 -17.70 -29.89
CA PRO A 366 9.34 -18.79 -29.62
C PRO A 366 8.89 -20.13 -30.23
N ASP A 367 7.64 -20.25 -30.68
CA ASP A 367 7.11 -21.47 -31.29
C ASP A 367 7.10 -21.42 -32.83
N ASN A 368 7.50 -20.30 -33.44
CA ASN A 368 7.66 -20.24 -34.89
C ASN A 368 8.95 -20.96 -35.32
N PRO A 369 8.90 -22.14 -35.97
CA PRO A 369 10.08 -22.93 -36.30
C PRO A 369 11.04 -22.25 -37.27
N ASN A 370 10.58 -21.23 -37.99
CA ASN A 370 11.40 -20.43 -38.91
C ASN A 370 11.89 -19.12 -38.28
N GLY A 371 11.56 -18.87 -37.01
CA GLY A 371 11.91 -17.66 -36.28
C GLY A 371 13.30 -17.76 -35.65
N ARG A 372 14.03 -16.63 -35.64
CA ARG A 372 15.36 -16.58 -35.02
C ARG A 372 15.33 -16.89 -33.52
N TYR A 373 14.32 -16.40 -32.81
CA TYR A 373 14.21 -16.67 -31.36
C TYR A 373 13.94 -18.15 -31.08
N HIS A 374 13.13 -18.82 -31.90
CA HIS A 374 12.87 -20.26 -31.78
C HIS A 374 14.17 -21.08 -31.90
N GLU A 375 15.00 -20.79 -32.91
CA GLU A 375 16.30 -21.46 -33.09
C GLU A 375 17.17 -21.30 -31.83
N VAL A 376 17.32 -20.07 -31.35
CA VAL A 376 18.20 -19.74 -30.22
C VAL A 376 17.70 -20.33 -28.91
N ILE A 377 16.41 -20.18 -28.58
CA ILE A 377 15.85 -20.74 -27.34
C ILE A 377 15.83 -22.27 -27.36
N THR A 378 15.71 -22.89 -28.54
CA THR A 378 15.83 -24.36 -28.69
C THR A 378 17.27 -24.83 -28.46
N ASN A 379 18.26 -24.13 -29.01
CA ASN A 379 19.68 -24.44 -28.76
C ASN A 379 20.00 -24.34 -27.27
N TRP A 380 19.55 -23.26 -26.61
CA TRP A 380 19.72 -23.12 -25.16
C TRP A 380 19.04 -24.24 -24.38
N ALA A 381 17.78 -24.56 -24.70
CA ALA A 381 17.02 -25.64 -24.05
C ALA A 381 17.77 -26.99 -24.11
N ASN A 382 18.24 -27.38 -25.30
CA ASN A 382 18.99 -28.62 -25.49
C ASN A 382 20.24 -28.64 -24.61
N CYS A 383 21.01 -27.56 -24.60
CA CYS A 383 22.25 -27.53 -23.81
C CYS A 383 22.01 -27.59 -22.29
N PHE A 384 20.94 -26.98 -21.78
CA PHE A 384 20.58 -27.13 -20.36
C PHE A 384 20.19 -28.56 -20.00
N GLN A 385 19.35 -29.17 -20.82
CA GLN A 385 18.84 -30.53 -20.60
C GLN A 385 19.96 -31.56 -20.70
N ASP A 386 20.87 -31.42 -21.68
CA ASP A 386 22.08 -32.23 -21.81
C ASP A 386 23.03 -32.08 -20.60
N SER A 387 22.96 -30.94 -19.90
CA SER A 387 23.74 -30.65 -18.70
C SER A 387 23.02 -31.02 -17.39
N GLY A 388 21.82 -31.59 -17.47
CA GLY A 388 21.06 -32.07 -16.32
C GLY A 388 20.25 -31.01 -15.56
N PHE A 389 20.07 -29.80 -16.11
CA PHE A 389 19.19 -28.81 -15.50
C PHE A 389 17.72 -29.15 -15.76
N ALA A 390 16.90 -29.08 -14.71
CA ALA A 390 15.45 -29.25 -14.79
C ALA A 390 14.79 -27.95 -15.30
N VAL A 391 14.90 -27.71 -16.61
CA VAL A 391 14.30 -26.56 -17.29
C VAL A 391 13.58 -26.98 -18.55
N THR A 392 12.59 -26.20 -18.97
CA THR A 392 11.82 -26.49 -20.18
C THR A 392 11.31 -25.22 -20.86
N LYS A 393 11.10 -25.33 -22.18
CA LYS A 393 10.33 -24.36 -22.97
C LYS A 393 9.03 -24.98 -23.49
N ASP A 394 8.77 -26.25 -23.18
CA ASP A 394 7.56 -26.93 -23.62
C ASP A 394 6.40 -26.56 -22.70
N SER A 395 5.36 -25.95 -23.27
CA SER A 395 4.15 -25.58 -22.55
C SER A 395 3.49 -26.77 -21.83
N THR A 396 3.67 -28.00 -22.29
CA THR A 396 3.09 -29.19 -21.64
C THR A 396 3.78 -29.58 -20.34
N ASP A 397 4.94 -28.99 -20.04
CA ASP A 397 5.75 -29.24 -18.84
C ASP A 397 5.84 -28.00 -17.93
N ILE A 398 5.13 -26.93 -18.28
CA ILE A 398 5.12 -25.66 -17.55
C ILE A 398 3.75 -25.48 -16.90
N SER A 399 3.69 -25.19 -15.60
CA SER A 399 2.49 -24.61 -14.98
C SER A 399 2.64 -23.10 -14.89
N VAL A 400 1.59 -22.36 -15.24
CA VAL A 400 1.52 -20.91 -15.19
C VAL A 400 0.41 -20.47 -14.25
N PHE A 401 0.79 -19.72 -13.23
CA PHE A 401 -0.09 -19.25 -12.18
C PHE A 401 -0.16 -17.72 -12.19
N ASP A 402 -1.35 -17.18 -11.95
CA ASP A 402 -1.57 -15.75 -11.73
C ASP A 402 -2.12 -15.50 -10.31
N ARG A 403 -2.48 -14.24 -10.03
CA ARG A 403 -3.04 -13.82 -8.74
C ARG A 403 -4.31 -14.59 -8.36
N THR A 404 -5.02 -15.24 -9.29
CA THR A 404 -6.23 -16.03 -8.94
C THR A 404 -5.91 -17.23 -8.05
N THR A 405 -4.66 -17.66 -7.99
CA THR A 405 -4.20 -18.75 -7.11
C THR A 405 -3.93 -18.31 -5.67
N LEU A 406 -3.82 -17.00 -5.42
CA LEU A 406 -3.74 -16.43 -4.07
C LEU A 406 -5.04 -16.63 -3.28
N SER A 407 -6.13 -16.86 -3.98
CA SER A 407 -7.40 -17.32 -3.44
C SER A 407 -7.56 -18.79 -3.82
N GLY A 408 -7.59 -19.72 -2.87
CA GLY A 408 -7.79 -21.16 -3.15
C GLY A 408 -9.14 -21.51 -3.83
N SER A 409 -9.93 -20.50 -4.20
CA SER A 409 -11.15 -20.57 -4.98
C SER A 409 -11.09 -19.40 -5.99
N SER A 410 -11.38 -19.60 -7.28
CA SER A 410 -11.43 -18.50 -8.27
C SER A 410 -12.70 -17.65 -8.16
N THR A 411 -13.63 -18.09 -7.31
CA THR A 411 -14.94 -17.49 -7.10
C THR A 411 -15.34 -17.61 -5.63
N PHE A 412 -16.14 -16.68 -5.11
CA PHE A 412 -16.67 -16.73 -3.75
C PHE A 412 -18.16 -16.42 -3.73
N TYR A 413 -18.82 -16.80 -2.64
CA TYR A 413 -20.22 -16.48 -2.40
C TYR A 413 -20.32 -15.42 -1.31
N LEU A 414 -21.36 -14.61 -1.42
CA LEU A 414 -21.62 -13.49 -0.55
C LEU A 414 -23.09 -13.44 -0.20
N SER A 415 -23.38 -13.13 1.07
CA SER A 415 -24.69 -12.67 1.51
C SER A 415 -24.59 -11.19 1.90
N VAL A 416 -25.43 -10.35 1.30
CA VAL A 416 -25.53 -8.91 1.63
C VAL A 416 -26.95 -8.60 2.04
N SER A 417 -27.13 -8.12 3.28
CA SER A 417 -28.41 -7.63 3.78
C SER A 417 -28.62 -6.18 3.34
N ILE A 418 -29.71 -5.94 2.63
CA ILE A 418 -30.08 -4.64 2.07
C ILE A 418 -31.41 -4.20 2.66
N LEU A 419 -31.47 -2.94 3.09
CA LEU A 419 -32.69 -2.32 3.62
C LEU A 419 -33.55 -1.76 2.48
N ASP A 420 -34.84 -1.60 2.75
CA ASP A 420 -35.70 -0.81 1.86
C ASP A 420 -35.21 0.64 1.79
N GLY A 421 -35.10 1.20 0.57
CA GLY A 421 -34.57 2.54 0.35
C GLY A 421 -33.07 2.57 0.06
N TRP A 422 -32.40 3.64 0.49
CA TRP A 422 -31.00 3.93 0.14
C TRP A 422 -30.01 3.16 1.01
N ASN A 423 -29.04 2.53 0.36
CA ASN A 423 -27.97 1.76 0.98
C ASN A 423 -26.62 2.19 0.39
N ILE A 424 -25.55 2.01 1.16
CA ILE A 424 -24.18 2.08 0.63
C ILE A 424 -23.69 0.67 0.39
N VAL A 425 -23.47 0.35 -0.87
CA VAL A 425 -23.08 -0.99 -1.33
C VAL A 425 -21.77 -0.93 -2.10
N SER A 426 -21.09 -2.05 -2.23
CA SER A 426 -19.90 -2.19 -3.07
C SER A 426 -19.93 -3.50 -3.83
N ILE A 427 -19.10 -3.61 -4.87
CA ILE A 427 -18.88 -4.88 -5.55
C ILE A 427 -17.50 -5.43 -5.15
N PRO A 428 -17.41 -6.63 -4.57
CA PRO A 428 -16.14 -7.17 -4.09
C PRO A 428 -15.35 -8.00 -5.12
N GLY A 429 -15.86 -8.11 -6.34
CA GLY A 429 -15.24 -8.87 -7.44
C GLY A 429 -15.98 -8.64 -8.75
N PHE A 430 -15.85 -9.52 -9.73
CA PHE A 430 -16.60 -9.43 -10.98
C PHE A 430 -17.82 -10.36 -10.99
N HIS A 431 -18.99 -9.79 -11.31
CA HIS A 431 -20.19 -10.56 -11.58
C HIS A 431 -19.99 -11.38 -12.88
N PRO A 432 -20.42 -12.66 -12.93
CA PRO A 432 -20.20 -13.56 -14.07
C PRO A 432 -20.70 -13.03 -15.44
N SER A 433 -21.86 -12.39 -15.46
CA SER A 433 -22.46 -11.86 -16.69
C SER A 433 -21.88 -10.51 -17.16
N ASN A 434 -21.90 -9.48 -16.31
CA ASN A 434 -21.43 -8.13 -16.63
C ASN A 434 -21.36 -7.28 -15.34
N GLN A 435 -20.79 -6.07 -15.41
CA GLN A 435 -20.68 -5.16 -14.26
C GLN A 435 -21.80 -4.10 -14.17
N ASN A 436 -22.95 -4.31 -14.79
CA ASN A 436 -24.06 -3.34 -14.78
C ASN A 436 -24.71 -3.27 -13.40
N VAL A 437 -25.07 -2.06 -12.97
CA VAL A 437 -25.72 -1.80 -11.68
C VAL A 437 -27.03 -2.59 -11.48
N LEU A 438 -27.78 -2.83 -12.56
CA LEU A 438 -29.04 -3.58 -12.54
C LEU A 438 -28.83 -5.09 -12.43
N THR A 439 -27.62 -5.57 -12.76
CA THR A 439 -27.28 -7.00 -12.72
C THR A 439 -26.75 -7.40 -11.35
N TRP A 440 -25.94 -6.54 -10.72
CA TRP A 440 -25.41 -6.77 -9.38
C TRP A 440 -26.48 -6.77 -8.27
N TRP A 441 -27.55 -6.00 -8.43
CA TRP A 441 -28.62 -6.00 -7.43
C TRP A 441 -30.00 -5.98 -8.09
N ALA A 442 -30.59 -7.16 -8.27
CA ALA A 442 -31.85 -7.33 -8.99
C ALA A 442 -33.06 -6.57 -8.39
N GLY A 443 -33.02 -6.20 -7.11
CA GLY A 443 -34.06 -5.39 -6.45
C GLY A 443 -33.71 -3.91 -6.32
N ASN A 444 -32.74 -3.41 -7.10
CA ASN A 444 -32.48 -1.98 -7.19
C ASN A 444 -33.72 -1.23 -7.73
N ASP A 445 -33.95 0.01 -7.28
CA ASP A 445 -35.04 0.86 -7.77
C ASP A 445 -34.67 1.44 -9.15
N PRO A 446 -35.28 0.95 -10.25
CA PRO A 446 -34.90 1.36 -11.61
C PRO A 446 -35.32 2.79 -11.94
N THR A 447 -36.12 3.44 -11.08
CA THR A 447 -36.52 4.84 -11.24
C THR A 447 -35.48 5.82 -10.70
N THR A 448 -34.44 5.31 -10.04
CA THR A 448 -33.36 6.10 -9.46
C THR A 448 -32.01 5.76 -10.06
N SER A 449 -31.09 6.72 -10.04
CA SER A 449 -29.71 6.50 -10.46
C SER A 449 -28.87 5.93 -9.32
N VAL A 450 -27.82 5.20 -9.68
CA VAL A 450 -26.76 4.76 -8.76
C VAL A 450 -25.67 5.80 -8.75
N PHE A 451 -25.21 6.18 -7.57
CA PHE A 451 -24.27 7.29 -7.40
C PHE A 451 -22.95 6.81 -6.80
N LYS A 452 -21.85 7.14 -7.46
CA LYS A 452 -20.52 7.13 -6.83
C LYS A 452 -20.14 8.51 -6.34
N TYR A 453 -19.17 8.60 -5.42
CA TYR A 453 -18.65 9.87 -4.95
C TYR A 453 -17.24 10.13 -5.48
N SER A 454 -17.05 11.26 -6.16
CA SER A 454 -15.75 11.72 -6.65
C SER A 454 -15.79 13.24 -6.76
N SER A 455 -15.43 13.89 -5.65
CA SER A 455 -15.62 15.34 -5.44
C SER A 455 -17.08 15.78 -5.66
N GLY A 456 -18.03 14.92 -5.29
CA GLY A 456 -19.46 15.06 -5.57
C GLY A 456 -20.08 13.79 -6.14
N TYR A 457 -21.41 13.72 -6.14
CA TYR A 457 -22.15 12.56 -6.64
C TYR A 457 -22.16 12.50 -8.17
N LYS A 458 -21.78 11.34 -8.72
CA LYS A 458 -21.76 11.05 -10.15
C LYS A 458 -22.62 9.83 -10.43
N ILE A 459 -23.48 9.94 -11.44
CA ILE A 459 -24.32 8.82 -11.91
C ILE A 459 -23.43 7.80 -12.62
N ILE A 460 -23.64 6.53 -12.30
CA ILE A 460 -22.95 5.40 -12.94
C ILE A 460 -23.95 4.35 -13.42
N THR A 461 -23.54 3.59 -14.44
CA THR A 461 -24.30 2.45 -14.98
C THR A 461 -23.55 1.14 -14.81
N THR A 462 -22.28 1.19 -14.43
CA THR A 462 -21.41 0.04 -14.21
C THR A 462 -20.61 0.22 -12.94
N CYS A 463 -20.46 -0.86 -12.18
CA CYS A 463 -19.68 -0.90 -10.96
C CYS A 463 -18.24 -1.36 -11.23
N THR A 464 -17.35 -1.05 -10.32
CA THR A 464 -15.92 -1.41 -10.30
C THR A 464 -15.58 -1.97 -8.92
N PRO A 465 -14.83 -3.08 -8.85
CA PRO A 465 -14.37 -3.65 -7.59
C PRO A 465 -13.62 -2.66 -6.69
N GLY A 466 -13.89 -2.74 -5.40
CA GLY A 466 -13.30 -1.85 -4.39
C GLY A 466 -13.93 -0.45 -4.30
N GLU A 467 -14.71 0.01 -5.28
CA GLU A 467 -15.47 1.26 -5.19
C GLU A 467 -16.80 1.05 -4.44
N GLY A 468 -17.25 2.08 -3.71
CA GLY A 468 -18.55 2.10 -3.04
C GLY A 468 -19.58 3.01 -3.74
N TYR A 469 -20.86 2.71 -3.54
CA TYR A 469 -21.97 3.35 -4.24
C TYR A 469 -23.18 3.56 -3.33
N TRP A 470 -23.87 4.69 -3.52
CA TRP A 470 -25.24 4.83 -3.07
C TRP A 470 -26.19 4.18 -4.08
N MET A 471 -26.98 3.24 -3.60
CA MET A 471 -28.00 2.55 -4.39
C MET A 471 -29.31 2.49 -3.60
N LYS A 472 -30.42 2.79 -4.28
CA LYS A 472 -31.75 2.63 -3.71
C LYS A 472 -32.34 1.28 -4.13
N HIS A 473 -32.97 0.59 -3.19
CA HIS A 473 -33.65 -0.68 -3.41
C HIS A 473 -35.14 -0.56 -3.05
N LEU A 474 -35.94 -1.43 -3.65
CA LEU A 474 -37.37 -1.56 -3.37
C LEU A 474 -37.60 -2.77 -2.47
N GLY A 475 -37.90 -2.54 -1.20
CA GLY A 475 -38.03 -3.56 -0.17
C GLY A 475 -36.69 -4.00 0.41
N ALA A 476 -36.72 -4.47 1.66
CA ALA A 476 -35.58 -5.11 2.26
C ALA A 476 -35.39 -6.52 1.68
N ASN A 477 -34.15 -6.93 1.43
CA ASN A 477 -33.83 -8.26 0.91
C ASN A 477 -32.44 -8.72 1.40
N GLU A 478 -32.23 -10.03 1.44
CA GLU A 478 -30.91 -10.64 1.64
C GLU A 478 -30.43 -11.20 0.30
N TYR A 479 -29.46 -10.53 -0.31
CA TYR A 479 -28.91 -10.93 -1.60
C TYR A 479 -27.88 -12.02 -1.41
N ASN A 480 -28.20 -13.21 -1.88
CA ASN A 480 -27.32 -14.38 -1.82
C ASN A 480 -26.78 -14.70 -3.22
N THR A 481 -25.51 -14.40 -3.46
CA THR A 481 -24.88 -14.59 -4.78
C THR A 481 -24.65 -16.07 -5.14
N GLY A 482 -24.98 -17.01 -4.23
CA GLY A 482 -24.97 -18.45 -4.49
C GLY A 482 -26.28 -19.01 -5.07
N ASP A 483 -27.43 -18.40 -4.73
CA ASP A 483 -28.74 -18.90 -5.11
C ASP A 483 -29.40 -18.06 -6.23
N GLU A 484 -29.06 -16.76 -6.30
CA GLU A 484 -29.72 -15.81 -7.20
C GLU A 484 -28.96 -15.57 -8.52
N TRP A 485 -27.68 -15.96 -8.60
CA TRP A 485 -26.77 -15.62 -9.70
C TRP A 485 -26.33 -16.88 -10.47
N PRO A 486 -25.96 -16.79 -11.77
CA PRO A 486 -25.67 -17.97 -12.58
C PRO A 486 -24.49 -18.79 -12.00
N ALA A 487 -24.82 -19.91 -11.33
CA ALA A 487 -24.06 -21.12 -10.96
C ALA A 487 -22.52 -21.07 -10.72
N GLY A 488 -21.91 -19.91 -10.52
CA GLY A 488 -20.45 -19.76 -10.45
C GLY A 488 -19.93 -18.74 -9.45
N GLY A 489 -20.78 -18.13 -8.60
CA GLY A 489 -20.34 -17.16 -7.59
C GLY A 489 -19.75 -15.85 -8.17
N ILE A 490 -19.17 -15.02 -7.31
CA ILE A 490 -18.48 -13.78 -7.68
C ILE A 490 -17.03 -14.13 -8.04
N LYS A 491 -16.54 -13.71 -9.21
CA LYS A 491 -15.13 -13.90 -9.58
C LYS A 491 -14.23 -13.02 -8.72
N ILE A 492 -13.22 -13.62 -8.09
CA ILE A 492 -12.20 -12.89 -7.33
C ILE A 492 -11.33 -12.08 -8.30
N VAL A 493 -10.93 -10.90 -7.86
CA VAL A 493 -10.14 -9.95 -8.65
C VAL A 493 -8.96 -9.47 -7.80
N ALA A 494 -7.93 -8.98 -8.46
CA ALA A 494 -6.82 -8.38 -7.76
C ALA A 494 -7.22 -7.11 -6.98
N HIS A 495 -6.54 -6.86 -5.85
CA HIS A 495 -6.75 -5.71 -4.98
C HIS A 495 -6.05 -4.45 -5.51
N ASN A 496 -6.38 -4.06 -6.74
CA ASN A 496 -5.76 -2.93 -7.42
C ASN A 496 -5.97 -1.63 -6.61
N PRO A 497 -4.93 -0.79 -6.43
CA PRO A 497 -5.06 0.43 -5.65
C PRO A 497 -6.12 1.39 -6.20
N ILE A 498 -6.94 1.89 -5.30
CA ILE A 498 -8.11 2.70 -5.63
C ILE A 498 -7.69 4.16 -5.66
N SER A 499 -7.75 4.79 -6.83
CA SER A 499 -7.47 6.22 -6.95
C SER A 499 -8.49 7.04 -6.16
N ALA A 500 -7.99 7.88 -5.27
CA ALA A 500 -8.80 8.66 -4.34
C ALA A 500 -8.33 10.13 -4.32
N THR A 501 -9.28 11.03 -4.11
CA THR A 501 -9.01 12.47 -4.06
C THR A 501 -9.01 12.97 -2.63
N THR A 502 -8.39 14.12 -2.40
CA THR A 502 -8.47 14.85 -1.13
C THR A 502 -9.95 15.05 -0.73
N GLY A 503 -10.27 14.82 0.54
CA GLY A 503 -11.63 14.83 1.07
C GLY A 503 -12.25 13.42 1.11
N TRP A 504 -13.58 13.38 1.12
CA TRP A 504 -14.34 12.13 1.23
C TRP A 504 -14.30 11.30 -0.05
N ASN A 505 -14.17 9.98 0.10
CA ASN A 505 -14.24 8.98 -0.96
C ASN A 505 -15.16 7.84 -0.50
N LEU A 506 -15.84 7.22 -1.46
CA LEU A 506 -16.73 6.10 -1.21
C LEU A 506 -16.09 4.82 -1.74
N ILE A 507 -15.75 3.91 -0.85
CA ILE A 507 -14.98 2.69 -1.12
C ILE A 507 -15.77 1.44 -0.70
N GLY A 508 -15.25 0.27 -1.04
CA GLY A 508 -15.78 -1.04 -0.71
C GLY A 508 -14.68 -2.02 -0.31
N GLY A 509 -15.07 -3.22 0.13
CA GLY A 509 -14.15 -4.34 0.35
C GLY A 509 -14.05 -5.26 -0.88
N TYR A 510 -13.08 -6.18 -0.85
CA TYR A 510 -12.94 -7.28 -1.81
C TYR A 510 -13.56 -8.57 -1.24
N GLU A 511 -13.06 -9.76 -1.54
CA GLU A 511 -13.66 -11.05 -1.11
C GLU A 511 -13.52 -11.34 0.38
N ASN A 512 -12.56 -10.69 1.05
CA ASN A 512 -12.27 -10.92 2.45
C ASN A 512 -12.70 -9.74 3.33
N THR A 513 -13.22 -10.05 4.51
CA THR A 513 -13.37 -9.05 5.57
C THR A 513 -11.99 -8.68 6.10
N ILE A 514 -11.63 -7.40 6.02
CA ILE A 514 -10.35 -6.87 6.55
C ILE A 514 -10.60 -5.84 7.64
N SER A 515 -9.65 -5.70 8.58
CA SER A 515 -9.71 -4.61 9.55
C SER A 515 -9.37 -3.28 8.87
N ILE A 516 -10.02 -2.18 9.29
CA ILE A 516 -9.73 -0.84 8.77
C ILE A 516 -8.25 -0.43 8.95
N GLY A 517 -7.55 -1.00 9.94
CA GLY A 517 -6.14 -0.70 10.20
C GLY A 517 -5.16 -1.35 9.20
N GLU A 518 -5.64 -2.23 8.33
CA GLU A 518 -4.83 -2.86 7.28
C GLU A 518 -4.86 -2.06 5.97
N ILE A 519 -5.73 -1.06 5.88
CA ILE A 519 -5.82 -0.17 4.73
C ILE A 519 -4.67 0.83 4.81
N THR A 520 -3.91 0.91 3.73
CA THR A 520 -2.80 1.87 3.60
C THR A 520 -3.05 2.79 2.41
N THR A 521 -2.21 3.80 2.22
CA THR A 521 -2.32 4.73 1.11
C THR A 521 -0.98 4.98 0.45
N THR A 522 -1.00 5.41 -0.81
CA THR A 522 0.15 5.99 -1.51
C THR A 522 -0.19 7.41 -1.99
N PRO A 523 0.52 8.46 -1.53
CA PRO A 523 1.47 8.46 -0.41
C PRO A 523 0.90 7.87 0.91
N PRO A 524 1.76 7.39 1.83
CA PRO A 524 1.36 6.88 3.14
C PRO A 524 0.77 7.98 4.02
N GLY A 525 -0.08 7.60 4.97
CA GLY A 525 -0.62 8.52 5.97
C GLY A 525 -1.68 9.51 5.45
N LEU A 526 -2.31 9.22 4.31
CA LEU A 526 -3.35 10.10 3.77
C LEU A 526 -4.69 9.98 4.49
N ILE A 527 -4.97 8.87 5.18
CA ILE A 527 -6.24 8.64 5.87
C ILE A 527 -6.41 9.67 7.00
N ASP A 528 -7.47 10.46 6.91
CA ASP A 528 -7.73 11.63 7.76
C ASP A 528 -9.06 11.49 8.49
N GLY A 529 -9.03 10.83 9.65
CA GLY A 529 -10.18 10.63 10.52
C GLY A 529 -10.75 9.22 10.47
N LEU A 530 -12.04 9.09 10.79
CA LEU A 530 -12.71 7.80 10.92
C LEU A 530 -13.23 7.29 9.57
N ILE A 531 -13.32 5.97 9.46
CA ILE A 531 -14.02 5.29 8.37
C ILE A 531 -15.45 5.03 8.83
N TYR A 532 -16.43 5.34 7.99
CA TYR A 532 -17.84 5.22 8.34
C TYR A 532 -18.57 4.25 7.42
N GLU A 533 -19.48 3.48 7.98
CA GLU A 533 -20.53 2.80 7.23
C GLU A 533 -21.86 3.55 7.39
N TYR A 534 -22.87 3.12 6.66
CA TYR A 534 -24.22 3.66 6.79
C TYR A 534 -25.25 2.52 6.82
N SER A 535 -25.98 2.42 7.93
CA SER A 535 -27.06 1.43 8.10
C SER A 535 -28.40 2.13 8.36
N SER A 536 -28.59 2.67 9.56
CA SER A 536 -29.69 3.57 9.92
C SER A 536 -29.23 5.00 10.17
N GLY A 537 -27.97 5.29 9.88
CA GLY A 537 -27.26 6.54 10.13
C GLY A 537 -25.76 6.26 9.98
N TYR A 538 -24.92 7.28 10.09
CA TYR A 538 -23.47 7.06 10.06
C TYR A 538 -22.98 6.40 11.35
N THR A 539 -22.28 5.28 11.18
CA THR A 539 -21.60 4.56 12.27
C THR A 539 -20.14 4.35 11.91
N VAL A 540 -19.26 4.32 12.91
CA VAL A 540 -17.83 4.10 12.70
C VAL A 540 -17.60 2.64 12.34
N ALA A 541 -16.98 2.40 11.20
CA ALA A 541 -16.64 1.06 10.74
C ALA A 541 -15.36 0.56 11.44
N THR A 542 -15.34 -0.73 11.79
CA THR A 542 -14.16 -1.41 12.34
C THR A 542 -13.52 -2.36 11.33
N ASN A 543 -14.32 -2.82 10.36
CA ASN A 543 -13.92 -3.72 9.30
C ASN A 543 -14.59 -3.30 8.01
N LEU A 544 -13.97 -3.65 6.89
CA LEU A 544 -14.60 -3.59 5.57
C LEU A 544 -15.12 -4.97 5.26
N VAL A 545 -16.44 -5.12 5.27
CA VAL A 545 -17.14 -6.36 4.95
C VAL A 545 -17.46 -6.36 3.45
N PRO A 546 -17.18 -7.46 2.72
CA PRO A 546 -17.49 -7.58 1.29
C PRO A 546 -18.96 -7.21 0.99
N GLY A 547 -19.20 -6.47 -0.09
CA GLY A 547 -20.55 -6.09 -0.54
C GLY A 547 -21.15 -4.82 0.07
N TYR A 548 -20.59 -4.35 1.19
CA TYR A 548 -20.97 -3.07 1.80
C TYR A 548 -19.99 -1.98 1.39
N GLY A 549 -20.46 -0.73 1.32
CA GLY A 549 -19.59 0.41 1.05
C GLY A 549 -19.36 1.29 2.27
N TYR A 550 -18.24 2.01 2.23
CA TYR A 550 -17.67 2.73 3.37
C TYR A 550 -17.15 4.10 2.93
N TRP A 551 -17.30 5.08 3.80
CA TRP A 551 -16.73 6.41 3.64
C TRP A 551 -15.34 6.48 4.26
N ILE A 552 -14.39 6.98 3.49
CA ILE A 552 -13.03 7.26 3.94
C ILE A 552 -12.64 8.67 3.53
N LYS A 553 -12.01 9.42 4.42
CA LYS A 553 -11.52 10.78 4.13
C LYS A 553 -10.01 10.77 3.99
N LEU A 554 -9.51 11.45 2.96
CA LEU A 554 -8.08 11.63 2.75
C LEU A 554 -7.68 13.11 2.89
N ASN A 555 -6.50 13.39 3.44
CA ASN A 555 -5.91 14.75 3.52
C ASN A 555 -5.15 15.17 2.24
N GLY A 556 -5.02 14.27 1.26
CA GLY A 556 -4.35 14.51 -0.01
C GLY A 556 -4.86 13.59 -1.12
N ASN A 557 -4.48 13.87 -2.37
CA ASN A 557 -4.74 12.98 -3.49
C ASN A 557 -3.77 11.79 -3.43
N GLY A 558 -4.24 10.60 -3.79
CA GLY A 558 -3.40 9.41 -3.78
C GLY A 558 -4.19 8.16 -4.15
N GLN A 559 -3.72 7.03 -3.63
CA GLN A 559 -4.34 5.73 -3.83
C GLN A 559 -4.56 5.05 -2.49
N ILE A 560 -5.64 4.29 -2.38
CA ILE A 560 -5.97 3.45 -1.24
C ILE A 560 -5.57 2.02 -1.59
N ILE A 561 -4.79 1.38 -0.73
CA ILE A 561 -4.20 0.06 -0.94
C ILE A 561 -4.82 -0.91 0.06
N TYR A 562 -5.23 -2.06 -0.47
CA TYR A 562 -5.80 -3.17 0.27
C TYR A 562 -4.82 -4.34 0.25
N PRO A 563 -4.65 -5.06 1.37
CA PRO A 563 -3.83 -6.27 1.36
C PRO A 563 -4.57 -7.38 0.60
N GLU A 564 -3.87 -8.15 -0.23
CA GLU A 564 -4.42 -9.31 -0.96
C GLU A 564 -4.91 -10.42 -0.01
N ARG A 565 -4.46 -10.42 1.25
CA ARG A 565 -4.98 -11.30 2.31
C ARG A 565 -5.05 -10.56 3.64
N PRO A 566 -6.07 -10.82 4.48
CA PRO A 566 -6.09 -10.30 5.84
C PRO A 566 -4.84 -10.73 6.60
N THR A 567 -4.10 -9.76 7.11
CA THR A 567 -2.91 -9.93 7.96
C THR A 567 -3.28 -9.92 9.44
N SER A 568 -4.49 -9.45 9.78
CA SER A 568 -5.02 -9.42 11.13
C SER A 568 -6.45 -9.98 11.18
N ALA A 569 -6.86 -10.44 12.37
CA ALA A 569 -8.24 -10.87 12.57
C ALA A 569 -9.18 -9.64 12.60
N PRO A 570 -10.41 -9.74 12.07
CA PRO A 570 -11.40 -8.68 12.15
C PRO A 570 -11.60 -8.24 13.61
N LYS A 571 -11.60 -6.92 13.85
CA LYS A 571 -11.81 -6.37 15.19
C LYS A 571 -13.30 -6.25 15.47
N MET A 572 -13.76 -6.81 16.59
CA MET A 572 -15.17 -6.68 17.01
C MET A 572 -15.47 -5.34 17.70
N GLU A 573 -14.46 -4.66 18.24
CA GLU A 573 -14.63 -3.39 18.95
C GLU A 573 -13.81 -2.29 18.27
N GLY A 574 -14.43 -1.13 18.06
CA GLY A 574 -13.76 0.06 17.53
C GLY A 574 -12.79 0.64 18.55
N GLU A 575 -11.76 1.34 18.06
CA GLU A 575 -10.95 2.17 18.94
C GLU A 575 -11.87 3.15 19.70
N LYS A 576 -11.72 3.23 21.02
CA LYS A 576 -12.40 4.24 21.84
C LYS A 576 -11.80 5.61 21.54
N ILE A 577 -12.29 6.23 20.47
CA ILE A 577 -11.92 7.60 20.03
C ILE A 577 -12.75 8.66 20.75
N ILE A 578 -13.78 8.22 21.48
CA ILE A 578 -14.68 9.03 22.28
C ILE A 578 -14.20 8.98 23.72
N ASP A 579 -13.86 10.15 24.29
CA ASP A 579 -13.51 10.25 25.71
C ASP A 579 -14.77 10.01 26.56
N GLU A 580 -14.69 9.04 27.49
CA GLU A 580 -15.78 8.72 28.42
C GLU A 580 -16.19 9.91 29.30
N LYS A 581 -15.34 10.94 29.40
CA LYS A 581 -15.60 12.18 30.15
C LYS A 581 -16.42 13.21 29.37
N TRP A 582 -16.58 13.04 28.05
CA TRP A 582 -17.35 14.00 27.27
C TRP A 582 -18.84 13.90 27.58
N ALA A 583 -19.47 15.06 27.63
CA ALA A 583 -20.92 15.12 27.79
C ALA A 583 -21.61 14.74 26.48
N ARG A 584 -22.80 14.17 26.61
CA ARG A 584 -23.56 13.55 25.52
C ARG A 584 -24.90 14.24 25.37
N VAL A 585 -25.25 14.61 24.15
CA VAL A 585 -26.61 14.99 23.74
C VAL A 585 -27.18 13.80 23.00
N ILE A 586 -28.15 13.15 23.62
CA ILE A 586 -28.75 11.90 23.16
C ILE A 586 -30.13 12.24 22.62
N ILE A 587 -30.33 12.02 21.33
CA ILE A 587 -31.59 12.25 20.64
C ILE A 587 -32.17 10.90 20.27
N THR A 588 -33.33 10.58 20.81
CA THR A 588 -34.06 9.33 20.56
C THR A 588 -35.32 9.64 19.77
N ASP A 589 -35.50 9.02 18.61
CA ASP A 589 -36.71 9.17 17.81
C ASP A 589 -37.85 8.24 18.29
N SER A 590 -39.04 8.38 17.72
CA SER A 590 -40.21 7.57 18.12
C SER A 590 -40.12 6.10 17.72
N GLU A 591 -39.15 5.74 16.88
CA GLU A 591 -38.81 4.36 16.48
C GLU A 591 -37.69 3.77 17.37
N TRP A 592 -37.36 4.44 18.48
CA TRP A 592 -36.34 4.06 19.45
C TRP A 592 -34.91 4.07 18.90
N LYS A 593 -34.65 4.80 17.82
CA LYS A 593 -33.28 5.01 17.34
C LYS A 593 -32.62 6.12 18.14
N GLU A 594 -31.49 5.80 18.76
CA GLU A 594 -30.70 6.74 19.56
C GLU A 594 -29.51 7.28 18.77
N TYR A 595 -29.28 8.59 18.87
CA TYR A 595 -28.15 9.28 18.27
C TYR A 595 -27.45 10.11 19.31
N ILE A 596 -26.13 9.93 19.39
CA ILE A 596 -25.31 10.56 20.40
C ILE A 596 -24.39 11.57 19.72
N LEU A 597 -24.62 12.84 20.03
CA LEU A 597 -23.65 13.90 19.79
C LEU A 597 -22.83 14.12 21.05
N TYR A 598 -21.55 14.45 20.90
CA TYR A 598 -20.67 14.70 22.02
C TYR A 598 -20.31 16.18 22.10
N THR A 599 -20.00 16.61 23.31
CA THR A 599 -19.56 17.97 23.58
C THR A 599 -18.38 18.00 24.54
N THR A 600 -17.44 18.90 24.25
CA THR A 600 -16.16 19.09 24.96
C THR A 600 -15.91 20.56 25.26
N ARG A 601 -14.96 20.86 26.16
CA ARG A 601 -14.50 22.22 26.49
C ARG A 601 -13.44 22.73 25.53
N GLU A 602 -12.66 21.81 24.97
CA GLU A 602 -11.59 22.09 24.02
C GLU A 602 -11.66 21.00 22.95
N LEU A 603 -11.89 21.41 21.70
CA LEU A 603 -11.95 20.50 20.57
C LEU A 603 -10.61 20.54 19.85
N GLU A 604 -9.70 19.67 20.26
CA GLU A 604 -8.46 19.44 19.53
C GLU A 604 -8.73 18.65 18.24
N SER A 605 -8.09 19.02 17.14
CA SER A 605 -8.19 18.32 15.84
C SER A 605 -9.65 18.11 15.37
N PRO A 606 -10.43 19.18 15.15
CA PRO A 606 -11.85 19.09 14.81
C PRO A 606 -12.14 18.23 13.58
N ASP A 607 -11.21 18.19 12.62
CA ASP A 607 -11.37 17.43 11.38
C ASP A 607 -11.48 15.91 11.58
N LYS A 608 -11.00 15.37 12.72
CA LYS A 608 -11.15 13.95 13.09
C LYS A 608 -12.60 13.55 13.33
N TYR A 609 -13.46 14.51 13.67
CA TYR A 609 -14.85 14.27 14.05
C TYR A 609 -15.84 14.64 12.95
N LEU A 610 -15.34 14.90 11.73
CA LEU A 610 -16.18 15.15 10.57
C LEU A 610 -16.95 13.88 10.21
N LEU A 611 -18.24 14.05 9.99
CA LEU A 611 -19.10 13.04 9.40
C LEU A 611 -18.96 13.08 7.87
N PRO A 612 -19.28 11.96 7.20
CA PRO A 612 -19.33 11.92 5.74
C PRO A 612 -20.34 12.92 5.16
N PRO A 613 -20.29 13.17 3.83
CA PRO A 613 -21.26 14.02 3.15
C PRO A 613 -22.68 13.54 3.45
N LYS A 614 -23.63 14.46 3.65
CA LYS A 614 -25.00 14.11 4.03
C LYS A 614 -25.60 13.00 3.15
N PRO A 615 -26.35 12.06 3.74
CA PRO A 615 -26.95 10.99 2.98
C PRO A 615 -28.07 11.54 2.07
N PRO A 616 -28.55 10.73 1.10
CA PRO A 616 -29.70 11.08 0.27
C PRO A 616 -30.89 11.63 1.09
N ALA A 617 -31.61 12.60 0.51
CA ALA A 617 -32.69 13.30 1.20
C ALA A 617 -33.75 12.35 1.77
N GLY A 618 -34.18 12.62 3.01
CA GLY A 618 -35.16 11.81 3.74
C GLY A 618 -34.55 10.69 4.58
N LEU A 619 -33.26 10.39 4.39
CA LEU A 619 -32.54 9.48 5.26
C LEU A 619 -32.19 10.12 6.60
N PHE A 620 -32.02 9.26 7.60
CA PHE A 620 -31.71 9.64 8.95
C PHE A 620 -30.29 10.21 9.05
N ASP A 621 -30.15 11.42 9.59
CA ASP A 621 -28.88 12.06 9.89
C ASP A 621 -29.06 13.16 10.95
N ILE A 622 -28.31 13.05 12.04
CA ILE A 622 -28.24 14.07 13.09
C ILE A 622 -26.78 14.48 13.26
N ARG A 623 -26.51 15.77 13.11
CA ARG A 623 -25.15 16.33 13.21
C ARG A 623 -25.17 17.79 13.63
N PHE A 624 -24.02 18.32 14.02
CA PHE A 624 -23.83 19.76 14.11
C PHE A 624 -23.74 20.40 12.71
N ASN A 625 -24.11 21.67 12.59
CA ASN A 625 -24.03 22.47 11.35
C ASN A 625 -22.62 22.64 10.80
N THR A 626 -21.62 22.18 11.54
CA THR A 626 -20.20 22.11 11.18
C THR A 626 -19.80 20.78 10.52
N ASP A 627 -20.79 19.94 10.21
CA ASP A 627 -20.61 18.57 9.69
C ASP A 627 -19.89 17.62 10.65
N ARG A 628 -19.91 17.91 11.96
CA ARG A 628 -19.28 17.07 13.00
C ARG A 628 -20.31 16.44 13.93
N PHE A 629 -19.89 15.38 14.63
CA PHE A 629 -20.64 14.76 15.72
C PHE A 629 -20.11 15.14 17.12
N VAL A 630 -19.01 15.90 17.18
CA VAL A 630 -18.40 16.44 18.41
C VAL A 630 -18.18 17.95 18.25
N GLU A 631 -18.61 18.75 19.23
CA GLU A 631 -18.43 20.21 19.22
C GLU A 631 -18.14 20.81 20.60
N ASP A 632 -17.59 22.02 20.61
CA ASP A 632 -17.60 22.87 21.80
C ASP A 632 -18.87 23.75 21.80
N ILE A 633 -19.80 23.45 22.71
CA ILE A 633 -21.06 24.17 22.87
C ILE A 633 -21.00 25.31 23.91
N SER A 634 -19.81 25.69 24.37
CA SER A 634 -19.61 26.98 25.07
C SER A 634 -19.95 28.16 24.15
N ILE A 635 -19.89 27.92 22.84
CA ILE A 635 -20.40 28.77 21.77
C ILE A 635 -21.67 28.11 21.22
N GLU A 636 -22.71 28.89 20.94
CA GLU A 636 -23.93 28.35 20.31
C GLU A 636 -23.62 27.54 19.04
N LYS A 637 -24.15 26.32 18.97
CA LYS A 637 -24.08 25.43 17.81
C LYS A 637 -25.46 25.04 17.37
N THR A 638 -25.62 24.76 16.08
CA THR A 638 -26.89 24.25 15.55
C THR A 638 -26.77 22.76 15.31
N ILE A 639 -27.67 21.98 15.88
CA ILE A 639 -27.90 20.59 15.54
C ILE A 639 -28.93 20.55 14.42
N GLU A 640 -28.61 19.87 13.33
CA GLU A 640 -29.52 19.60 12.22
C GLU A 640 -30.09 18.19 12.38
N ILE A 641 -31.40 18.05 12.24
CA ILE A 641 -32.14 16.79 12.41
C ILE A 641 -32.83 16.47 11.10
N THR A 642 -32.44 15.35 10.48
CA THR A 642 -32.99 14.89 9.21
C THR A 642 -33.44 13.43 9.36
N GLY A 643 -34.59 13.08 8.78
CA GLY A 643 -35.08 11.70 8.72
C GLY A 643 -35.46 11.05 10.06
N ALA A 644 -35.59 11.84 11.15
CA ALA A 644 -36.06 11.37 12.45
C ALA A 644 -37.60 11.30 12.52
N TYR A 645 -38.13 10.33 13.25
CA TYR A 645 -39.56 10.20 13.53
C TYR A 645 -39.94 10.88 14.85
N TYR A 646 -40.97 11.74 14.82
CA TYR A 646 -41.43 12.51 15.98
C TYR A 646 -42.56 11.78 16.72
N PRO A 647 -42.69 11.95 18.05
CA PRO A 647 -41.89 12.83 18.90
C PRO A 647 -40.45 12.35 19.10
N ILE A 648 -39.53 13.31 19.16
CA ILE A 648 -38.14 13.04 19.56
C ILE A 648 -37.95 13.36 21.03
N LYS A 649 -37.05 12.62 21.68
CA LYS A 649 -36.63 12.81 23.06
C LYS A 649 -35.19 13.27 23.07
N ILE A 650 -34.88 14.27 23.88
CA ILE A 650 -33.53 14.80 24.03
C ILE A 650 -33.13 14.64 25.48
N ARG A 651 -32.15 13.76 25.73
CA ARG A 651 -31.50 13.61 27.03
C ARG A 651 -30.09 14.17 26.96
N VAL A 652 -29.63 14.76 28.06
CA VAL A 652 -28.22 15.11 28.21
C VAL A 652 -27.59 14.37 29.37
N ASP A 653 -26.41 13.81 29.14
CA ASP A 653 -25.62 13.13 30.16
C ASP A 653 -24.28 13.87 30.32
N GLY A 654 -23.91 14.20 31.55
CA GLY A 654 -22.64 14.84 31.88
C GLY A 654 -22.61 16.36 31.70
N MET A 655 -23.67 17.03 31.26
CA MET A 655 -23.80 18.50 31.37
C MET A 655 -25.24 18.96 31.16
N GLY A 656 -25.60 20.12 31.72
CA GLY A 656 -26.83 20.82 31.37
C GLY A 656 -26.68 21.65 30.09
N ILE A 657 -27.74 21.75 29.29
CA ILE A 657 -27.76 22.52 28.04
C ILE A 657 -29.02 23.39 27.91
N ASN A 658 -28.92 24.44 27.11
CA ASN A 658 -30.03 25.27 26.70
C ASN A 658 -30.42 24.92 25.26
N LEU A 659 -31.73 24.90 24.99
CA LEU A 659 -32.25 24.59 23.66
C LEU A 659 -33.21 25.69 23.18
N LYS A 660 -32.96 26.16 21.96
CA LYS A 660 -33.88 27.01 21.20
C LYS A 660 -34.13 26.41 19.83
N ASP A 661 -35.31 26.67 19.29
CA ASP A 661 -35.59 26.40 17.89
C ASP A 661 -34.73 27.35 17.04
N ALA A 662 -33.88 26.78 16.17
CA ALA A 662 -32.98 27.58 15.35
C ALA A 662 -33.70 28.34 14.22
N ILE A 663 -34.94 27.95 13.88
CA ILE A 663 -35.75 28.56 12.83
C ILE A 663 -36.54 29.74 13.39
N THR A 664 -37.28 29.54 14.49
CA THR A 664 -38.14 30.58 15.08
C THR A 664 -37.39 31.45 16.10
N GLY A 665 -36.32 30.93 16.70
CA GLY A 665 -35.62 31.56 17.81
C GLY A 665 -36.32 31.42 19.16
N GLU A 666 -37.44 30.69 19.21
CA GLU A 666 -38.17 30.45 20.47
C GLU A 666 -37.39 29.51 21.39
N MET A 667 -37.39 29.84 22.68
CA MET A 667 -36.78 28.98 23.70
C MET A 667 -37.65 27.74 23.90
N LEU A 668 -37.07 26.56 23.70
CA LEU A 668 -37.74 25.27 23.90
C LEU A 668 -37.56 24.79 25.34
N ASN A 669 -36.38 25.05 25.90
CA ASN A 669 -36.12 24.92 27.33
C ASN A 669 -35.01 25.89 27.75
N THR A 670 -35.14 26.43 28.96
CA THR A 670 -34.18 27.33 29.59
C THR A 670 -32.96 26.59 30.15
N GLU A 671 -33.09 25.32 30.54
CA GLU A 671 -32.00 24.41 30.94
C GLU A 671 -32.56 22.97 30.98
N ILE A 672 -32.00 22.04 30.21
CA ILE A 672 -32.16 20.59 30.45
C ILE A 672 -31.00 20.19 31.36
N ALA A 673 -31.27 19.76 32.59
CA ALA A 673 -30.21 19.35 33.51
C ALA A 673 -29.64 17.96 33.16
N ASP A 674 -28.49 17.63 33.74
CA ASP A 674 -27.87 16.30 33.60
C ASP A 674 -28.86 15.18 34.00
N GLY A 675 -29.09 14.25 33.08
CA GLY A 675 -30.02 13.14 33.20
C GLY A 675 -31.49 13.46 32.91
N GLU A 676 -31.85 14.72 32.64
CA GLU A 676 -33.22 15.11 32.27
C GLU A 676 -33.50 14.87 30.78
N GLU A 677 -34.78 14.64 30.48
CA GLU A 677 -35.28 14.38 29.13
C GLU A 677 -36.31 15.46 28.74
N LEU A 678 -36.15 16.04 27.54
CA LEU A 678 -37.13 16.91 26.90
C LEU A 678 -37.79 16.19 25.73
N VAL A 679 -39.12 16.22 25.66
CA VAL A 679 -39.87 15.67 24.52
C VAL A 679 -40.24 16.80 23.56
N ILE A 680 -39.96 16.62 22.27
CA ILE A 680 -40.34 17.54 21.20
C ILE A 680 -41.31 16.81 20.27
N GLU A 681 -42.56 17.28 20.26
CA GLU A 681 -43.66 16.73 19.44
C GLU A 681 -43.71 17.34 18.03
N ASP A 682 -43.20 18.57 17.85
CA ASP A 682 -43.31 19.31 16.60
C ASP A 682 -42.33 18.80 15.54
N SER A 683 -42.85 18.11 14.53
CA SER A 683 -42.07 17.60 13.39
C SER A 683 -41.58 18.68 12.42
N ALA A 684 -42.04 19.93 12.54
CA ALA A 684 -41.50 21.05 11.77
C ALA A 684 -40.13 21.50 12.29
N LEU A 685 -39.81 21.20 13.54
CA LEU A 685 -38.53 21.53 14.15
C LEU A 685 -37.45 20.60 13.60
N THR A 686 -36.64 21.10 12.68
CA THR A 686 -35.55 20.33 12.03
C THR A 686 -34.16 20.85 12.39
N LYS A 687 -34.09 21.94 13.16
CA LYS A 687 -32.85 22.55 13.62
C LYS A 687 -32.98 23.07 15.05
N LEU A 688 -32.07 22.64 15.90
CA LEU A 688 -31.97 23.06 17.29
C LEU A 688 -30.71 23.89 17.47
N THR A 689 -30.78 25.04 18.14
CA THR A 689 -29.56 25.64 18.65
C THR A 689 -29.34 25.19 20.07
N VAL A 690 -28.13 24.70 20.34
CA VAL A 690 -27.67 24.23 21.63
C VAL A 690 -26.54 25.11 22.13
N SER A 691 -26.58 25.43 23.41
CA SER A 691 -25.49 26.10 24.13
C SER A 691 -25.44 25.66 25.57
N SER A 692 -24.35 26.00 26.25
CA SER A 692 -24.27 25.90 27.71
C SER A 692 -24.05 27.28 28.32
N ASP A 693 -24.87 27.66 29.30
CA ASP A 693 -24.67 28.88 30.09
C ASP A 693 -23.52 28.67 31.08
N GLY A 694 -22.28 28.65 30.58
CA GLY A 694 -21.07 28.58 31.39
C GLY A 694 -20.96 27.28 32.19
N LEU A 695 -20.26 26.31 31.60
CA LEU A 695 -19.94 24.99 32.16
C LEU A 695 -19.61 25.03 33.67
N ARG A 696 -20.52 24.50 34.50
CA ARG A 696 -20.19 24.10 35.87
C ARG A 696 -19.20 22.93 35.80
N PRO A 697 -18.16 22.87 36.66
CA PRO A 697 -17.33 21.67 36.80
C PRO A 697 -18.20 20.45 37.11
N LEU A 698 -17.89 19.29 36.54
CA LEU A 698 -18.68 18.07 36.77
C LEU A 698 -18.24 17.31 38.02
N GLN A 699 -17.00 17.54 38.42
CA GLN A 699 -16.38 16.92 39.59
C GLN A 699 -15.59 17.93 40.40
N TYR A 700 -15.33 17.56 41.65
CA TYR A 700 -14.32 18.24 42.45
C TYR A 700 -12.95 17.87 41.90
N GLU A 701 -12.08 18.86 41.71
CA GLU A 701 -10.72 18.64 41.20
C GLU A 701 -9.76 19.64 41.86
N LEU A 702 -8.60 19.15 42.31
CA LEU A 702 -7.46 19.97 42.69
C LEU A 702 -6.36 19.78 41.64
N VAL A 703 -5.84 20.85 41.04
CA VAL A 703 -4.82 20.78 40.00
C VAL A 703 -3.43 20.98 40.60
N GLN A 704 -2.42 20.37 39.98
CA GLN A 704 -1.02 20.58 40.33
C GLN A 704 -0.66 22.07 40.19
N ASN A 705 -0.05 22.65 41.22
CA ASN A 705 0.33 24.07 41.22
C ASN A 705 1.30 24.38 40.07
N TYR A 706 1.19 25.56 39.46
CA TYR A 706 2.11 26.01 38.40
C TYR A 706 2.65 27.42 38.66
N PRO A 707 3.97 27.65 38.52
CA PRO A 707 5.01 26.64 38.25
C PRO A 707 5.22 25.68 39.43
N ASN A 708 5.80 24.50 39.19
CA ASN A 708 6.30 23.60 40.24
C ASN A 708 7.54 22.84 39.73
N PRO A 709 8.74 23.09 40.25
CA PRO A 709 9.05 23.95 41.41
C PRO A 709 8.78 25.45 41.17
N PHE A 710 8.58 26.23 42.24
CA PHE A 710 8.26 27.67 42.17
C PHE A 710 9.19 28.55 43.01
N ASN A 711 9.28 29.85 42.67
CA ASN A 711 10.05 30.87 43.41
C ASN A 711 9.50 32.31 43.22
N PRO A 712 9.11 33.03 44.27
CA PRO A 712 8.51 32.54 45.50
C PRO A 712 6.99 32.31 45.35
N SER A 713 6.40 32.54 44.17
CA SER A 713 4.95 32.48 43.92
C SER A 713 4.55 31.36 42.95
N THR A 714 3.38 30.78 43.19
CA THR A 714 2.72 29.79 42.31
C THR A 714 1.22 30.02 42.30
N THR A 715 0.54 29.57 41.26
CA THR A 715 -0.92 29.50 41.21
C THR A 715 -1.39 28.09 41.51
N ILE A 716 -2.43 27.95 42.35
CA ILE A 716 -3.14 26.71 42.61
C ILE A 716 -4.55 26.84 42.04
N SER A 717 -4.91 25.95 41.12
CA SER A 717 -6.21 25.92 40.46
C SER A 717 -7.05 24.75 41.00
N TYR A 718 -8.34 24.97 41.19
CA TYR A 718 -9.28 23.94 41.63
C TYR A 718 -10.70 24.19 41.13
N SER A 719 -11.52 23.14 41.04
CA SER A 719 -12.91 23.25 40.61
C SER A 719 -13.88 22.57 41.58
N ILE A 720 -15.09 23.13 41.71
CA ILE A 720 -16.18 22.55 42.52
C ILE A 720 -17.47 22.46 41.69
N PRO A 721 -18.19 21.32 41.72
CA PRO A 721 -19.37 21.09 40.89
C PRO A 721 -20.66 21.65 41.48
N ALA A 722 -20.67 21.96 42.78
CA ALA A 722 -21.81 22.50 43.50
C ALA A 722 -21.35 23.51 44.56
N THR A 723 -22.24 24.42 44.94
CA THR A 723 -21.99 25.40 46.01
C THR A 723 -21.55 24.69 47.28
N SER A 724 -20.34 25.00 47.76
CA SER A 724 -19.70 24.31 48.86
C SER A 724 -18.89 25.27 49.72
N PHE A 725 -18.77 24.96 51.01
CA PHE A 725 -17.79 25.62 51.88
C PHE A 725 -16.39 25.05 51.59
N VAL A 726 -15.55 25.87 50.95
CA VAL A 726 -14.21 25.48 50.47
C VAL A 726 -13.14 25.92 51.44
N THR A 727 -12.22 25.01 51.76
CA THR A 727 -11.01 25.29 52.52
C THR A 727 -9.78 24.83 51.72
N LEU A 728 -8.85 25.73 51.42
CA LEU A 728 -7.57 25.42 50.78
C LEU A 728 -6.45 25.84 51.73
N LYS A 729 -5.62 24.88 52.16
CA LYS A 729 -4.56 25.09 53.17
C LYS A 729 -3.23 24.52 52.70
N VAL A 730 -2.15 25.10 53.20
CA VAL A 730 -0.78 24.67 52.97
C VAL A 730 -0.16 24.16 54.27
N TYR A 731 0.58 23.06 54.18
CA TYR A 731 1.23 22.36 55.27
C TYR A 731 2.72 22.16 54.99
N ASP A 732 3.54 22.19 56.03
CA ASP A 732 4.94 21.77 55.98
C ASP A 732 5.08 20.23 55.99
N PRO A 733 6.29 19.66 55.80
CA PRO A 733 6.52 18.21 55.82
C PRO A 733 6.16 17.51 57.13
N LEU A 734 6.02 18.24 58.24
CA LEU A 734 5.61 17.71 59.53
C LEU A 734 4.08 17.75 59.71
N GLY A 735 3.34 18.21 58.70
CA GLY A 735 1.89 18.33 58.72
C GLY A 735 1.39 19.57 59.49
N LYS A 736 2.27 20.52 59.81
CA LYS A 736 1.86 21.77 60.44
C LYS A 736 1.34 22.74 59.38
N GLU A 737 0.17 23.31 59.62
CA GLU A 737 -0.42 24.34 58.76
C GLU A 737 0.46 25.60 58.74
N VAL A 738 0.87 26.03 57.55
CA VAL A 738 1.69 27.23 57.34
C VAL A 738 0.92 28.36 56.64
N ALA A 739 -0.18 28.06 55.93
CA ALA A 739 -1.07 29.06 55.36
C ALA A 739 -2.49 28.52 55.15
N THR A 740 -3.49 29.39 55.27
CA THR A 740 -4.86 29.16 54.75
C THR A 740 -5.07 30.12 53.58
N LEU A 741 -5.27 29.57 52.37
CA LEU A 741 -5.44 30.34 51.13
C LEU A 741 -6.90 30.64 50.83
N VAL A 742 -7.79 29.70 51.16
CA VAL A 742 -9.26 29.86 51.00
C VAL A 742 -9.96 29.30 52.21
N LYS A 743 -10.98 30.01 52.70
CA LYS A 743 -11.89 29.53 53.75
C LYS A 743 -13.24 30.26 53.66
N LYS A 744 -14.04 29.92 52.66
CA LYS A 744 -15.35 30.55 52.44
C LYS A 744 -16.26 29.66 51.58
N GLU A 745 -17.54 30.01 51.58
CA GLU A 745 -18.48 29.45 50.61
C GLU A 745 -18.16 29.95 49.20
N ARG A 746 -18.21 29.04 48.22
CA ARG A 746 -17.98 29.28 46.81
C ARG A 746 -19.11 28.62 46.01
N GLN A 747 -19.59 29.29 44.97
CA GLN A 747 -20.54 28.71 44.02
C GLN A 747 -19.85 27.69 43.10
N ALA A 748 -20.62 26.86 42.40
CA ALA A 748 -20.07 25.96 41.38
C ALA A 748 -19.21 26.75 40.37
N GLY A 749 -17.99 26.25 40.09
CA GLY A 749 -17.03 26.96 39.24
C GLY A 749 -15.59 26.55 39.46
N SER A 750 -14.71 27.03 38.58
CA SER A 750 -13.26 26.90 38.68
C SER A 750 -12.65 28.15 39.29
N TYR A 751 -11.61 27.98 40.09
CA TYR A 751 -10.98 29.04 40.87
C TYR A 751 -9.46 28.90 40.85
N GLU A 752 -8.78 30.05 40.85
CA GLU A 752 -7.34 30.15 40.98
C GLU A 752 -6.98 30.96 42.21
N VAL A 753 -5.92 30.53 42.90
CA VAL A 753 -5.40 31.21 44.08
C VAL A 753 -3.89 31.27 44.01
N GLU A 754 -3.37 32.48 44.04
CA GLU A 754 -1.93 32.72 44.12
C GLU A 754 -1.43 32.42 45.55
N PHE A 755 -0.36 31.66 45.64
CA PHE A 755 0.36 31.40 46.88
C PHE A 755 1.77 31.99 46.79
N ASN A 756 2.05 32.96 47.65
CA ASN A 756 3.37 33.58 47.79
C ASN A 756 4.07 33.05 49.05
N ALA A 757 5.16 32.31 48.85
CA ALA A 757 5.91 31.63 49.90
C ALA A 757 7.22 32.35 50.27
N LYS A 758 7.31 33.67 50.08
CA LYS A 758 8.53 34.46 50.34
C LYS A 758 9.11 34.25 51.75
N ASP A 759 8.27 34.01 52.75
CA ASP A 759 8.65 33.87 54.16
C ASP A 759 8.90 32.40 54.58
N LEU A 760 8.81 31.45 53.63
CA LEU A 760 9.05 30.03 53.83
C LEU A 760 10.45 29.62 53.34
N THR A 761 10.97 28.50 53.84
CA THR A 761 12.27 27.93 53.45
C THR A 761 12.14 27.06 52.21
N SER A 762 13.17 26.96 51.37
CA SER A 762 13.18 25.98 50.26
C SER A 762 12.86 24.57 50.77
N GLY A 763 12.04 23.82 50.04
CA GLY A 763 11.62 22.49 50.48
C GLY A 763 10.29 22.05 49.89
N ILE A 764 9.82 20.91 50.38
CA ILE A 764 8.54 20.30 49.98
C ILE A 764 7.44 20.85 50.88
N TYR A 765 6.30 21.19 50.28
CA TYR A 765 5.07 21.56 50.98
C TYR A 765 3.90 20.75 50.43
N LEU A 766 2.87 20.55 51.24
CA LEU A 766 1.61 19.93 50.82
C LEU A 766 0.51 20.98 50.85
N TYR A 767 -0.40 20.96 49.88
CA TYR A 767 -1.62 21.75 49.94
C TYR A 767 -2.84 20.83 49.83
N GLN A 768 -3.89 21.16 50.57
CA GLN A 768 -5.10 20.35 50.66
C GLN A 768 -6.33 21.20 50.38
N LEU A 769 -7.17 20.71 49.46
CA LEU A 769 -8.51 21.23 49.20
C LEU A 769 -9.53 20.38 49.96
N LYS A 770 -10.44 21.03 50.68
CA LYS A 770 -11.62 20.42 51.29
C LYS A 770 -12.87 21.17 50.87
N ALA A 771 -13.83 20.46 50.27
CA ALA A 771 -15.12 21.00 49.85
C ALA A 771 -16.22 19.96 50.13
N GLY A 772 -17.03 20.20 51.16
CA GLY A 772 -18.03 19.22 51.63
C GLY A 772 -17.36 17.91 52.09
N LYS A 773 -17.67 16.79 51.42
CA LYS A 773 -17.08 15.46 51.66
C LYS A 773 -15.76 15.25 50.90
N PHE A 774 -15.47 16.06 49.89
CA PHE A 774 -14.27 15.94 49.07
C PHE A 774 -13.06 16.46 49.83
N VAL A 775 -11.97 15.67 49.82
CA VAL A 775 -10.67 16.03 50.38
C VAL A 775 -9.59 15.49 49.45
N GLU A 776 -8.76 16.38 48.92
CA GLU A 776 -7.61 16.01 48.09
C GLU A 776 -6.39 16.83 48.51
N ALA A 777 -5.20 16.23 48.43
CA ALA A 777 -3.95 16.89 48.77
C ALA A 777 -2.87 16.62 47.71
N MET A 778 -2.08 17.64 47.41
CA MET A 778 -1.02 17.61 46.40
C MET A 778 0.27 18.21 46.94
N LYS A 779 1.38 17.93 46.23
CA LYS A 779 2.74 18.28 46.66
C LYS A 779 3.32 19.40 45.78
N MET A 780 3.88 20.42 46.41
CA MET A 780 4.61 21.50 45.76
C MET A 780 6.05 21.64 46.27
N ILE A 781 6.95 22.16 45.43
CA ILE A 781 8.37 22.33 45.72
C ILE A 781 8.73 23.81 45.61
N LEU A 782 9.15 24.42 46.72
CA LEU A 782 9.69 25.78 46.77
C LEU A 782 11.21 25.75 46.58
N LEU A 783 11.72 26.48 45.59
CA LEU A 783 13.15 26.70 45.37
C LEU A 783 13.46 28.19 45.58
N LYS A 784 14.23 28.55 46.59
CA LYS A 784 14.79 29.91 46.72
C LYS A 784 16.10 30.06 45.98
#